data_AF-A0A934XUP3-F1
#
_entry.id   AF-A0A934XUP3-F1
#
_cell.length_a   1.000
_cell.length_b   1.000
_cell.length_c   1.000
_cell.angle_alpha   90.00
_cell.angle_beta   90.00
_cell.angle_gamma   90.00
#
_symmetry.space_group_name_H-M   'P 1'
#
loop_
_entity.id
_entity.type
_entity.pdbx_description
1 polymer ?
#
loop_
_entity_poly.entity_id
_entity_poly.type
_entity_poly.pdbx_seq_one_letter_code
_entity_poly.pdbx_strand_id
1 'polypeptide(L)'
;MSGTMRQKLLMALAAALLATVSIHAGAASLSGLTPARVLAGPCAPGASYDPACDADHDGDVDIFDIQLAAGHWGQAGPWSSGSWDLTGNAATAPGTHFVGTTDNQPLELKVNNQRALRLEPHTTSPNLVGGHSSNSITPGVYGATISGGGATAGPNAVGGAHGTVSGGYANSAGGPYATVGGGYVNLAPVAWTTIGGGSINTASGTYATVSGGFGNTASGPSATVSGGGRRDPGNPATGNLATDKWSSVGGGAGNQAGTNNGNVEDAWGSTVAGGAGNQALHIAATVGGGESNVANGQYATIAGGSANAAGHYAAVGGGVDNAAYGDYSTIGGGAYNQASGHAATAVGGGQNTAGGAYATIGGGLGNITNAGYATIGGGGRTDALNSATANRVTDDYGTVSGGGNNQAGDNAGTTGDRTYATVSGGESNTASGAFASVGGGSQNTASGGTAIVGGGEQNLASGGWAVVGGGTGNIASGLAAGVLGGSSNTASGSFASVGGGFGNTTTAAYTTIAGGGRSNPADPATGNRVTDDYGSVGGGGNNRAGNAGGTSDDRPYATVAGGYGNVASGSYAAVAGGYGNDATATQATVAGGVHNDATGDKSFVGGGEGNTASGIGSVVGGGAFNTASGTNAVVPGGAYNEAIGNYSFAAGQRARALTVGTFVWADSQPYNWAIFDPDGWDVRATGGVLFSVAVNGTGGSTVFCQLYADSNGWVCSDIRPRPDNLTTVNGSEVLQRLSQVPISTWSTTHDDRTVRHIGPQAPDLYAAFGLGEDEQSLNALDMNGIAFAAIQGLYQMLQEAQNTNQALAAQNAGQQAQLDKLSSRLAALEQALGQSR
;
A
#
# COMPACT_ATOMS: atom_id res chain seq x y z
N MET A 1 -21.94 51.66 -52.08
CA MET A 1 -22.81 50.66 -52.75
C MET A 1 -24.06 50.54 -51.86
N SER A 2 -25.22 51.06 -52.23
CA SER A 2 -26.17 50.56 -53.26
C SER A 2 -26.70 49.15 -52.94
N GLY A 3 -28.01 48.93 -52.74
CA GLY A 3 -29.12 49.89 -52.84
C GLY A 3 -30.47 49.31 -52.39
N THR A 4 -31.54 50.08 -52.62
CA THR A 4 -32.92 49.79 -52.18
C THR A 4 -33.68 48.81 -53.08
N MET A 5 -34.60 48.02 -52.49
CA MET A 5 -35.89 47.59 -53.05
C MET A 5 -36.77 47.03 -51.89
N ARG A 6 -38.03 47.46 -51.70
CA ARG A 6 -39.30 47.04 -52.35
C ARG A 6 -39.66 45.55 -52.13
N GLN A 7 -40.90 45.10 -51.91
CA GLN A 7 -42.26 45.64 -51.65
C GLN A 7 -43.24 44.44 -51.43
N LYS A 8 -44.54 44.68 -51.13
CA LYS A 8 -45.74 43.75 -51.10
C LYS A 8 -46.14 43.23 -49.69
N LEU A 9 -47.40 42.88 -49.33
CA LEU A 9 -48.83 43.17 -49.73
C LEU A 9 -49.73 42.31 -48.75
N LEU A 10 -51.03 42.43 -48.42
CA LEU A 10 -52.27 43.19 -48.75
C LEU A 10 -52.67 44.15 -47.55
N MET A 11 -53.86 44.75 -47.28
CA MET A 11 -55.32 44.63 -47.60
C MET A 11 -56.06 43.41 -46.97
N ALA A 12 -57.36 43.42 -46.58
CA ALA A 12 -58.48 44.40 -46.58
C ALA A 12 -59.31 44.28 -45.25
N LEU A 13 -60.34 45.05 -44.86
CA LEU A 13 -61.59 45.60 -45.47
C LEU A 13 -61.76 47.12 -45.10
N ALA A 14 -62.40 48.02 -45.87
CA ALA A 14 -63.77 48.12 -46.45
C ALA A 14 -64.86 48.47 -45.40
N ALA A 15 -65.83 49.39 -45.59
CA ALA A 15 -66.28 50.22 -46.75
C ALA A 15 -66.78 51.63 -46.24
N ALA A 16 -67.35 52.59 -46.99
CA ALA A 16 -68.07 52.56 -48.27
C ALA A 16 -68.09 53.91 -49.06
N LEU A 17 -68.85 53.90 -50.17
CA LEU A 17 -69.04 54.86 -51.28
C LEU A 17 -69.30 56.34 -50.88
N LEU A 18 -68.91 57.40 -51.62
CA LEU A 18 -69.05 57.76 -53.06
C LEU A 18 -70.42 58.37 -53.47
N ALA A 19 -70.51 59.72 -53.50
CA ALA A 19 -71.52 60.52 -54.21
C ALA A 19 -70.97 61.97 -54.39
N THR A 20 -70.57 62.40 -55.59
CA THR A 20 -71.32 63.11 -56.67
C THR A 20 -71.34 64.65 -56.60
N VAL A 21 -71.49 65.27 -57.79
CA VAL A 21 -71.81 66.68 -58.09
C VAL A 21 -70.73 67.75 -57.82
N SER A 22 -70.20 68.31 -58.92
CA SER A 22 -69.66 69.67 -58.97
C SER A 22 -70.76 70.64 -59.40
N ILE A 23 -70.88 71.80 -58.75
CA ILE A 23 -71.54 72.99 -59.35
C ILE A 23 -70.58 74.18 -59.16
N HIS A 24 -70.57 75.07 -60.15
CA HIS A 24 -69.67 76.21 -60.24
C HIS A 24 -70.47 77.51 -60.39
N ALA A 25 -69.87 78.62 -59.97
CA ALA A 25 -70.22 80.01 -60.29
C ALA A 25 -71.57 80.60 -59.84
N GLY A 26 -71.50 81.90 -59.54
CA GLY A 26 -72.35 82.87 -60.24
C GLY A 26 -73.55 83.44 -59.49
N ALA A 27 -73.39 84.68 -58.99
CA ALA A 27 -74.53 85.57 -58.83
C ALA A 27 -75.07 86.00 -60.22
N ALA A 28 -76.35 86.35 -60.28
CA ALA A 28 -76.99 86.88 -61.48
C ALA A 28 -76.76 88.41 -61.61
N SER A 29 -77.06 89.11 -62.71
CA SER A 29 -77.90 88.71 -63.85
C SER A 29 -77.63 89.49 -65.16
N LEU A 30 -77.87 88.81 -66.29
CA LEU A 30 -78.47 89.31 -67.55
C LEU A 30 -77.76 90.36 -68.44
N SER A 31 -77.95 90.15 -69.76
CA SER A 31 -77.52 90.96 -70.92
C SER A 31 -76.00 91.05 -71.16
N GLY A 32 -75.52 91.14 -72.41
CA GLY A 32 -76.23 90.95 -73.68
C GLY A 32 -75.36 91.28 -74.91
N LEU A 33 -75.47 90.43 -75.95
CA LEU A 33 -74.85 90.56 -77.28
C LEU A 33 -73.34 90.31 -77.40
N THR A 34 -73.00 89.66 -78.51
CA THR A 34 -71.67 89.33 -79.06
C THR A 34 -71.40 90.26 -80.28
N PRO A 35 -70.31 90.13 -81.08
CA PRO A 35 -69.09 89.32 -80.95
C PRO A 35 -67.76 90.10 -81.26
N ALA A 36 -66.64 89.36 -81.21
CA ALA A 36 -65.63 89.24 -82.30
C ALA A 36 -64.16 89.69 -82.08
N ARG A 37 -63.28 88.83 -82.62
CA ARG A 37 -61.99 89.10 -83.30
C ARG A 37 -60.79 89.76 -82.56
N VAL A 38 -59.86 88.85 -82.21
CA VAL A 38 -58.53 88.70 -82.89
C VAL A 38 -57.42 89.76 -82.68
N LEU A 39 -56.31 89.25 -82.10
CA LEU A 39 -54.90 89.64 -82.23
C LEU A 39 -54.36 90.90 -81.51
N ALA A 40 -53.03 90.83 -81.33
CA ALA A 40 -52.07 91.89 -81.06
C ALA A 40 -52.07 92.56 -79.66
N GLY A 41 -50.96 92.37 -78.95
CA GLY A 41 -50.31 93.47 -78.21
C GLY A 41 -49.34 94.22 -79.17
N PRO A 42 -48.32 94.95 -78.67
CA PRO A 42 -47.90 95.10 -77.28
C PRO A 42 -47.94 96.57 -76.79
N CYS A 43 -47.66 96.78 -75.50
CA CYS A 43 -46.94 97.98 -75.08
C CYS A 43 -46.16 97.70 -73.78
N ALA A 44 -44.85 97.92 -73.84
CA ALA A 44 -43.90 97.80 -72.74
C ALA A 44 -42.65 98.62 -73.09
N PRO A 45 -41.75 98.94 -72.14
CA PRO A 45 -41.96 99.14 -70.70
C PRO A 45 -41.50 100.55 -70.25
N GLY A 46 -41.94 100.99 -69.06
CA GLY A 46 -41.30 102.09 -68.33
C GLY A 46 -41.91 103.47 -68.55
N ALA A 47 -43.00 103.75 -67.84
CA ALA A 47 -43.41 105.10 -67.48
C ALA A 47 -43.95 105.08 -66.04
N SER A 48 -43.59 106.08 -65.24
CA SER A 48 -44.18 106.30 -63.92
C SER A 48 -45.32 107.30 -64.03
N TYR A 49 -46.49 106.92 -63.51
CA TYR A 49 -47.65 107.80 -63.26
C TYR A 49 -48.39 108.34 -64.49
N ASP A 50 -49.66 107.93 -64.63
CA ASP A 50 -50.73 108.79 -65.15
C ASP A 50 -52.03 108.47 -64.38
N PRO A 51 -52.59 109.41 -63.59
CA PRO A 51 -53.80 109.19 -62.78
C PRO A 51 -55.09 109.63 -63.50
N ALA A 52 -55.11 109.72 -64.84
CA ALA A 52 -56.23 110.27 -65.62
C ALA A 52 -57.34 109.27 -66.03
N CYS A 53 -57.62 108.24 -65.23
CA CYS A 53 -58.84 107.42 -65.38
C CYS A 53 -59.52 107.22 -64.02
N ASP A 54 -60.52 108.06 -63.79
CA ASP A 54 -61.36 108.11 -62.61
C ASP A 54 -62.79 108.52 -63.02
N ALA A 55 -63.76 108.06 -62.22
CA ALA A 55 -64.98 108.76 -61.88
C ALA A 55 -65.42 108.19 -60.52
N ASP A 56 -65.62 108.97 -59.44
CA ASP A 56 -65.94 110.40 -59.38
C ASP A 56 -65.17 111.28 -58.34
N HIS A 57 -64.11 110.76 -57.68
CA HIS A 57 -63.14 111.53 -56.84
C HIS A 57 -63.69 112.66 -55.91
N ASP A 58 -64.81 112.47 -55.20
CA ASP A 58 -65.31 113.46 -54.22
C ASP A 58 -64.85 113.21 -52.76
N GLY A 59 -64.57 111.95 -52.40
CA GLY A 59 -63.67 111.61 -51.29
C GLY A 59 -64.31 111.00 -50.03
N ASP A 60 -65.51 110.44 -50.12
CA ASP A 60 -66.00 109.46 -49.14
C ASP A 60 -66.36 108.11 -49.80
N VAL A 61 -66.62 107.10 -48.96
CA VAL A 61 -67.07 105.75 -49.37
C VAL A 61 -68.08 105.26 -48.35
N ASP A 62 -69.25 104.87 -48.84
CA ASP A 62 -70.42 104.57 -48.01
C ASP A 62 -70.51 103.06 -47.62
N ILE A 63 -71.54 102.73 -46.84
CA ILE A 63 -71.63 101.59 -45.88
C ILE A 63 -71.54 100.12 -46.40
N PHE A 64 -70.94 99.81 -47.56
CA PHE A 64 -70.99 98.46 -48.17
C PHE A 64 -69.72 97.59 -48.12
N ASP A 65 -68.55 98.09 -47.73
CA ASP A 65 -67.29 97.32 -47.67
C ASP A 65 -67.15 96.35 -46.47
N ILE A 66 -68.23 96.06 -45.74
CA ILE A 66 -68.19 95.16 -44.57
C ILE A 66 -68.29 93.70 -45.02
N GLN A 67 -67.13 93.06 -45.22
CA GLN A 67 -67.01 91.60 -45.04
C GLN A 67 -66.18 91.25 -43.79
N LEU A 68 -66.71 90.30 -43.02
CA LEU A 68 -66.24 89.97 -41.68
C LEU A 68 -65.02 89.04 -41.69
N ALA A 69 -63.89 89.54 -41.16
CA ALA A 69 -62.83 88.71 -40.58
C ALA A 69 -62.62 89.16 -39.12
N ALA A 70 -62.96 88.29 -38.16
CA ALA A 70 -62.94 88.64 -36.74
C ALA A 70 -61.56 88.38 -36.11
N GLY A 71 -61.05 89.32 -35.28
CA GLY A 71 -59.88 89.04 -34.42
C GLY A 71 -58.89 90.16 -34.10
N HIS A 72 -59.14 91.44 -34.42
CA HIS A 72 -58.18 92.52 -34.11
C HIS A 72 -58.36 93.15 -32.72
N TRP A 73 -57.36 93.03 -31.85
CA TRP A 73 -56.99 94.00 -30.78
C TRP A 73 -55.49 93.81 -30.47
N GLY A 74 -54.58 94.77 -30.64
CA GLY A 74 -54.70 96.13 -31.17
C GLY A 74 -53.32 96.81 -31.26
N GLN A 75 -53.30 98.15 -31.32
CA GLN A 75 -52.15 99.03 -31.62
C GLN A 75 -51.68 99.01 -33.09
N ALA A 76 -51.40 100.19 -33.62
CA ALA A 76 -51.09 100.41 -35.04
C ALA A 76 -49.70 101.03 -35.22
N GLY A 77 -48.96 100.50 -36.20
CA GLY A 77 -47.69 101.02 -36.68
C GLY A 77 -47.41 100.41 -38.07
N PRO A 78 -46.45 100.96 -38.84
CA PRO A 78 -46.08 100.37 -40.12
C PRO A 78 -45.57 98.94 -39.91
N TRP A 79 -46.07 97.99 -40.70
CA TRP A 79 -45.74 96.57 -40.61
C TRP A 79 -44.28 96.30 -41.00
N SER A 80 -43.36 96.48 -40.05
CA SER A 80 -42.00 95.94 -40.16
C SER A 80 -42.07 94.41 -40.27
N SER A 81 -41.35 93.83 -41.22
CA SER A 81 -41.42 92.40 -41.60
C SER A 81 -40.72 91.45 -40.60
N GLY A 82 -40.93 91.65 -39.31
CA GLY A 82 -40.19 91.00 -38.22
C GLY A 82 -41.02 90.23 -37.19
N SER A 83 -42.36 90.34 -37.19
CA SER A 83 -43.22 89.56 -36.30
C SER A 83 -43.24 88.07 -36.69
N TRP A 84 -43.29 87.17 -35.71
CA TRP A 84 -43.44 85.74 -35.94
C TRP A 84 -44.90 85.31 -35.76
N ASP A 85 -45.48 84.70 -36.80
CA ASP A 85 -46.86 84.23 -36.80
C ASP A 85 -47.00 82.93 -35.97
N LEU A 86 -48.15 82.75 -35.32
CA LEU A 86 -48.49 81.53 -34.58
C LEU A 86 -48.66 80.30 -35.49
N THR A 87 -48.90 80.52 -36.78
CA THR A 87 -48.95 79.51 -37.85
C THR A 87 -47.61 79.37 -38.60
N GLY A 88 -46.66 80.28 -38.37
CA GLY A 88 -45.31 80.28 -38.93
C GLY A 88 -45.12 81.14 -40.20
N ASN A 89 -43.91 81.70 -40.35
CA ASN A 89 -43.59 82.63 -41.44
C ASN A 89 -43.11 81.89 -42.70
N ALA A 90 -43.65 82.28 -43.86
CA ALA A 90 -43.12 81.88 -45.17
C ALA A 90 -41.95 82.78 -45.63
N ALA A 91 -41.17 82.32 -46.61
CA ALA A 91 -40.06 83.06 -47.24
C ALA A 91 -39.04 83.66 -46.25
N THR A 92 -38.71 82.93 -45.18
CA THR A 92 -37.72 83.36 -44.18
C THR A 92 -36.30 83.39 -44.74
N ALA A 93 -35.49 84.34 -44.26
CA ALA A 93 -34.09 84.49 -44.59
C ALA A 93 -33.22 84.14 -43.36
N PRO A 94 -32.43 83.05 -43.39
CA PRO A 94 -31.58 82.66 -42.26
C PRO A 94 -30.63 83.79 -41.85
N GLY A 95 -30.56 84.07 -40.54
CA GLY A 95 -29.71 85.12 -39.96
C GLY A 95 -30.37 86.49 -39.86
N THR A 96 -31.45 86.79 -40.60
CA THR A 96 -32.23 88.03 -40.44
C THR A 96 -33.63 87.79 -39.89
N HIS A 97 -34.28 86.67 -40.25
CA HIS A 97 -35.59 86.29 -39.74
C HIS A 97 -35.45 85.08 -38.81
N PHE A 98 -35.57 85.30 -37.49
CA PHE A 98 -35.46 84.26 -36.47
C PHE A 98 -36.31 84.56 -35.22
N VAL A 99 -36.55 83.55 -34.39
CA VAL A 99 -37.10 83.68 -33.04
C VAL A 99 -35.95 83.65 -32.04
N GLY A 100 -35.68 84.73 -31.33
CA GLY A 100 -34.57 84.80 -30.39
C GLY A 100 -34.29 86.21 -29.84
N THR A 101 -33.23 86.31 -29.06
CA THR A 101 -32.64 87.55 -28.55
C THR A 101 -31.48 88.00 -29.46
N THR A 102 -31.19 89.31 -29.48
CA THR A 102 -30.04 89.90 -30.18
C THR A 102 -28.90 90.30 -29.24
N ASP A 103 -29.14 90.25 -27.94
CA ASP A 103 -28.21 90.52 -26.86
C ASP A 103 -27.85 89.25 -26.08
N ASN A 104 -26.99 89.36 -25.07
CA ASN A 104 -26.52 88.22 -24.28
C ASN A 104 -27.53 87.82 -23.18
N GLN A 105 -28.82 87.73 -23.52
CA GLN A 105 -29.90 87.31 -22.62
C GLN A 105 -30.49 85.95 -23.07
N PRO A 106 -30.83 85.05 -22.13
CA PRO A 106 -31.45 83.77 -22.47
C PRO A 106 -32.86 83.92 -23.07
N LEU A 107 -33.15 83.13 -24.11
CA LEU A 107 -34.51 82.97 -24.64
C LEU A 107 -35.26 81.91 -23.80
N GLU A 108 -36.35 82.28 -23.15
CA GLU A 108 -37.25 81.33 -22.47
C GLU A 108 -38.54 81.09 -23.27
N LEU A 109 -38.81 79.84 -23.64
CA LEU A 109 -40.13 79.40 -24.12
C LEU A 109 -40.95 78.89 -22.93
N LYS A 110 -42.18 79.39 -22.80
CA LYS A 110 -43.06 79.12 -21.65
C LYS A 110 -44.35 78.43 -22.06
N VAL A 111 -44.80 77.50 -21.22
CA VAL A 111 -46.09 76.80 -21.32
C VAL A 111 -46.80 76.96 -19.98
N ASN A 112 -48.05 77.42 -19.99
CA ASN A 112 -48.81 77.77 -18.76
C ASN A 112 -48.00 78.66 -17.77
N ASN A 113 -47.34 79.69 -18.31
CA ASN A 113 -46.42 80.60 -17.61
C ASN A 113 -45.21 79.93 -16.91
N GLN A 114 -44.98 78.63 -17.08
CA GLN A 114 -43.79 77.93 -16.61
C GLN A 114 -42.74 77.82 -17.72
N ARG A 115 -41.46 77.95 -17.37
CA ARG A 115 -40.34 77.71 -18.29
C ARG A 115 -40.35 76.24 -18.73
N ALA A 116 -40.42 76.00 -20.03
CA ALA A 116 -40.41 74.66 -20.62
C ALA A 116 -39.12 74.39 -21.41
N LEU A 117 -38.56 75.43 -22.04
CA LEU A 117 -37.24 75.44 -22.65
C LEU A 117 -36.57 76.80 -22.41
N ARG A 118 -35.26 76.80 -22.16
CA ARG A 118 -34.41 77.99 -22.17
C ARG A 118 -33.17 77.73 -23.00
N LEU A 119 -32.83 78.67 -23.88
CA LEU A 119 -31.57 78.69 -24.62
C LEU A 119 -30.70 79.80 -24.04
N GLU A 120 -29.50 79.48 -23.58
CA GLU A 120 -28.58 80.45 -22.96
C GLU A 120 -27.46 80.79 -23.96
N PRO A 121 -27.25 82.08 -24.32
CA PRO A 121 -26.13 82.47 -25.16
C PRO A 121 -24.80 82.37 -24.39
N HIS A 122 -23.74 81.99 -25.10
CA HIS A 122 -22.36 82.06 -24.64
C HIS A 122 -21.43 82.25 -25.85
N THR A 123 -20.27 82.88 -25.64
CA THR A 123 -19.31 83.21 -26.71
C THR A 123 -18.68 81.98 -27.38
N THR A 124 -18.60 80.85 -26.68
CA THR A 124 -18.01 79.59 -27.19
C THR A 124 -19.04 78.65 -27.83
N SER A 125 -20.16 78.40 -27.13
CA SER A 125 -21.25 77.53 -27.60
C SER A 125 -22.46 77.73 -26.67
N PRO A 126 -23.70 77.92 -27.18
CA PRO A 126 -24.89 78.10 -26.35
C PRO A 126 -25.23 76.85 -25.53
N ASN A 127 -26.01 77.03 -24.46
CA ASN A 127 -26.59 75.93 -23.68
C ASN A 127 -28.09 75.73 -23.99
N LEU A 128 -28.58 74.52 -23.76
CA LEU A 128 -29.99 74.14 -23.87
C LEU A 128 -30.51 73.62 -22.52
N VAL A 129 -31.57 74.22 -21.97
CA VAL A 129 -32.17 73.86 -20.68
C VAL A 129 -33.68 73.63 -20.83
N GLY A 130 -34.06 72.41 -21.16
CA GLY A 130 -35.44 71.92 -21.20
C GLY A 130 -35.94 71.40 -19.85
N GLY A 131 -37.25 71.26 -19.73
CA GLY A 131 -37.92 70.68 -18.56
C GLY A 131 -38.15 71.68 -17.43
N HIS A 132 -38.09 71.19 -16.18
CA HIS A 132 -38.49 71.95 -15.00
C HIS A 132 -37.70 73.26 -14.82
N SER A 133 -38.34 74.29 -14.26
CA SER A 133 -37.73 75.61 -14.00
C SER A 133 -36.54 75.56 -13.04
N SER A 134 -36.45 74.50 -12.22
CA SER A 134 -35.31 74.22 -11.33
C SER A 134 -34.11 73.56 -12.02
N ASN A 135 -34.24 73.06 -13.26
CA ASN A 135 -33.10 72.51 -13.99
C ASN A 135 -32.05 73.62 -14.21
N SER A 136 -30.78 73.27 -14.04
CA SER A 136 -29.70 74.24 -13.88
C SER A 136 -28.43 73.85 -14.61
N ILE A 137 -27.69 74.86 -15.07
CA ILE A 137 -26.34 74.71 -15.61
C ILE A 137 -25.45 75.63 -14.78
N THR A 138 -24.26 75.15 -14.40
CA THR A 138 -23.34 75.93 -13.55
C THR A 138 -22.85 77.17 -14.30
N PRO A 139 -22.83 78.37 -13.67
CA PRO A 139 -22.36 79.59 -14.33
C PRO A 139 -20.96 79.44 -14.95
N GLY A 140 -20.80 79.89 -16.20
CA GLY A 140 -19.56 79.75 -16.98
C GLY A 140 -19.43 78.44 -17.77
N VAL A 141 -20.36 77.49 -17.61
CA VAL A 141 -20.46 76.29 -18.47
C VAL A 141 -21.09 76.66 -19.83
N TYR A 142 -20.56 76.06 -20.89
CA TYR A 142 -20.97 76.29 -22.27
C TYR A 142 -21.14 74.98 -23.06
N GLY A 143 -21.96 75.01 -24.12
CA GLY A 143 -22.28 73.84 -24.93
C GLY A 143 -23.05 72.73 -24.21
N ALA A 144 -23.58 73.00 -23.01
CA ALA A 144 -24.23 72.02 -22.17
C ALA A 144 -25.71 71.82 -22.52
N THR A 145 -26.20 70.58 -22.38
CA THR A 145 -27.54 70.18 -22.80
C THR A 145 -28.30 69.48 -21.67
N ILE A 146 -29.48 70.00 -21.31
CA ILE A 146 -30.48 69.31 -20.50
C ILE A 146 -31.75 69.21 -21.36
N SER A 147 -32.08 68.04 -21.89
CA SER A 147 -33.17 67.92 -22.88
C SER A 147 -34.57 67.94 -22.25
N GLY A 148 -34.70 67.74 -20.94
CA GLY A 148 -36.00 67.73 -20.26
C GLY A 148 -35.97 67.22 -18.81
N GLY A 149 -37.15 66.88 -18.30
CA GLY A 149 -37.34 66.28 -16.96
C GLY A 149 -37.11 67.24 -15.79
N GLY A 150 -36.79 66.68 -14.63
CA GLY A 150 -36.52 67.38 -13.38
C GLY A 150 -37.76 67.76 -12.57
N ALA A 151 -37.54 68.17 -11.32
CA ALA A 151 -38.54 68.69 -10.40
C ALA A 151 -37.90 69.60 -9.34
N THR A 152 -38.68 70.31 -8.52
CA THR A 152 -38.16 71.17 -7.43
C THR A 152 -37.27 70.40 -6.44
N ALA A 153 -37.65 69.17 -6.08
CA ALA A 153 -36.92 68.29 -5.18
C ALA A 153 -35.93 67.35 -5.89
N GLY A 154 -35.68 67.56 -7.18
CA GLY A 154 -34.82 66.72 -8.02
C GLY A 154 -34.55 67.34 -9.38
N PRO A 155 -33.90 68.52 -9.44
CA PRO A 155 -33.54 69.16 -10.70
C PRO A 155 -32.46 68.37 -11.43
N ASN A 156 -32.50 68.39 -12.77
CA ASN A 156 -31.37 67.94 -13.57
C ASN A 156 -30.31 69.05 -13.65
N ALA A 157 -29.03 68.67 -13.62
CA ALA A 157 -27.90 69.61 -13.54
C ALA A 157 -26.77 69.24 -14.52
N VAL A 158 -26.13 70.26 -15.10
CA VAL A 158 -24.84 70.11 -15.82
C VAL A 158 -23.80 71.07 -15.25
N GLY A 159 -22.67 70.53 -14.81
CA GLY A 159 -21.58 71.28 -14.16
C GLY A 159 -20.33 71.50 -15.03
N GLY A 160 -20.24 70.87 -16.20
CA GLY A 160 -19.06 70.93 -17.07
C GLY A 160 -19.39 71.22 -18.52
N ALA A 161 -18.44 71.85 -19.23
CA ALA A 161 -18.57 72.21 -20.64
C ALA A 161 -18.87 70.97 -21.51
N HIS A 162 -19.80 71.11 -22.45
CA HIS A 162 -20.33 70.02 -23.30
C HIS A 162 -20.96 68.84 -22.53
N GLY A 163 -21.28 68.99 -21.24
CA GLY A 163 -22.00 67.98 -20.48
C GLY A 163 -23.45 67.83 -20.92
N THR A 164 -24.01 66.62 -20.84
CA THR A 164 -25.36 66.29 -21.35
C THR A 164 -26.18 65.49 -20.33
N VAL A 165 -27.43 65.91 -20.09
CA VAL A 165 -28.45 65.15 -19.37
C VAL A 165 -29.71 65.05 -20.24
N SER A 166 -29.99 63.88 -20.81
CA SER A 166 -31.09 63.71 -21.77
C SER A 166 -32.50 63.72 -21.13
N GLY A 167 -32.60 63.71 -19.79
CA GLY A 167 -33.87 63.83 -19.07
C GLY A 167 -33.85 63.19 -17.68
N GLY A 168 -35.00 62.71 -17.22
CA GLY A 168 -35.14 62.03 -15.93
C GLY A 168 -35.29 62.97 -14.73
N TYR A 169 -34.95 62.52 -13.53
CA TYR A 169 -35.11 63.21 -12.24
C TYR A 169 -33.78 63.21 -11.47
N ALA A 170 -33.38 64.36 -10.93
CA ALA A 170 -32.18 64.54 -10.08
C ALA A 170 -30.85 64.05 -10.71
N ASN A 171 -30.73 64.04 -12.04
CA ASN A 171 -29.51 63.58 -12.73
C ASN A 171 -28.48 64.71 -12.86
N SER A 172 -27.20 64.40 -12.65
CA SER A 172 -26.11 65.39 -12.63
C SER A 172 -24.93 64.96 -13.52
N ALA A 173 -24.65 65.74 -14.57
CA ALA A 173 -23.45 65.63 -15.39
C ALA A 173 -22.47 66.75 -15.00
N GLY A 174 -21.74 66.55 -13.89
CA GLY A 174 -20.85 67.55 -13.31
C GLY A 174 -19.54 67.77 -14.07
N GLY A 175 -19.05 66.75 -14.78
CA GLY A 175 -17.76 66.81 -15.48
C GLY A 175 -17.84 67.40 -16.90
N PRO A 176 -16.76 68.00 -17.43
CA PRO A 176 -16.65 68.32 -18.86
C PRO A 176 -16.84 67.07 -19.73
N TYR A 177 -17.67 67.17 -20.77
CA TYR A 177 -18.07 66.05 -21.65
C TYR A 177 -18.74 64.88 -20.92
N ALA A 178 -19.19 65.04 -19.67
CA ALA A 178 -19.94 64.01 -18.95
C ALA A 178 -21.35 63.84 -19.55
N THR A 179 -21.80 62.60 -19.74
CA THR A 179 -23.08 62.27 -20.37
C THR A 179 -23.95 61.41 -19.45
N VAL A 180 -25.21 61.79 -19.25
CA VAL A 180 -26.22 61.01 -18.53
C VAL A 180 -27.47 60.87 -19.40
N GLY A 181 -27.75 59.65 -19.87
CA GLY A 181 -28.88 59.36 -20.78
C GLY A 181 -30.28 59.51 -20.16
N GLY A 182 -30.37 59.74 -18.85
CA GLY A 182 -31.62 60.01 -18.12
C GLY A 182 -31.68 59.22 -16.81
N GLY A 183 -32.88 58.82 -16.39
CA GLY A 183 -33.09 57.98 -15.21
C GLY A 183 -33.35 58.77 -13.91
N TYR A 184 -32.93 58.25 -12.77
CA TYR A 184 -33.19 58.80 -11.43
C TYR A 184 -31.89 58.88 -10.60
N VAL A 185 -31.50 60.08 -10.15
CA VAL A 185 -30.35 60.30 -9.22
C VAL A 185 -29.04 59.71 -9.77
N ASN A 186 -28.77 59.86 -11.06
CA ASN A 186 -27.50 59.42 -11.66
C ASN A 186 -26.44 60.54 -11.63
N LEU A 187 -25.20 60.21 -11.25
CA LEU A 187 -24.14 61.18 -10.92
C LEU A 187 -22.83 60.92 -11.69
N ALA A 188 -22.47 61.84 -12.59
CA ALA A 188 -21.29 61.79 -13.44
C ALA A 188 -20.41 63.05 -13.22
N PRO A 189 -19.63 63.14 -12.12
CA PRO A 189 -19.06 64.41 -11.65
C PRO A 189 -17.69 64.78 -12.24
N VAL A 190 -17.00 63.86 -12.95
CA VAL A 190 -15.69 64.11 -13.56
C VAL A 190 -15.69 63.90 -15.08
N ALA A 191 -14.65 64.40 -15.74
CA ALA A 191 -14.61 64.52 -17.19
C ALA A 191 -14.71 63.18 -17.93
N TRP A 192 -15.34 63.22 -19.12
CA TRP A 192 -15.48 62.10 -20.05
C TRP A 192 -16.25 60.87 -19.52
N THR A 193 -17.04 61.06 -18.46
CA THR A 193 -17.86 59.99 -17.85
C THR A 193 -19.15 59.75 -18.63
N THR A 194 -19.60 58.50 -18.69
CA THR A 194 -20.85 58.13 -19.39
C THR A 194 -21.75 57.29 -18.50
N ILE A 195 -22.99 57.72 -18.28
CA ILE A 195 -24.05 56.93 -17.66
C ILE A 195 -25.21 56.77 -18.66
N GLY A 196 -25.50 55.55 -19.09
CA GLY A 196 -26.58 55.28 -20.06
C GLY A 196 -27.98 55.58 -19.51
N GLY A 197 -28.16 55.49 -18.19
CA GLY A 197 -29.40 55.82 -17.49
C GLY A 197 -29.52 55.03 -16.18
N GLY A 198 -30.71 54.53 -15.87
CA GLY A 198 -30.97 53.72 -14.67
C GLY A 198 -31.25 54.56 -13.42
N SER A 199 -30.88 54.07 -12.24
CA SER A 199 -31.23 54.67 -10.95
C SER A 199 -30.07 54.60 -9.96
N ILE A 200 -29.71 55.73 -9.33
CA ILE A 200 -28.63 55.84 -8.33
C ILE A 200 -27.26 55.34 -8.83
N ASN A 201 -26.96 55.52 -10.12
CA ASN A 201 -25.66 55.12 -10.70
C ASN A 201 -24.64 56.26 -10.62
N THR A 202 -23.38 55.93 -10.32
CA THR A 202 -22.27 56.90 -10.22
C THR A 202 -21.12 56.53 -11.15
N ALA A 203 -20.65 57.47 -11.97
CA ALA A 203 -19.46 57.33 -12.80
C ALA A 203 -18.45 58.42 -12.40
N SER A 204 -17.54 58.11 -11.48
CA SER A 204 -16.66 59.07 -10.79
C SER A 204 -15.17 58.92 -11.10
N GLY A 205 -14.78 58.03 -12.02
CA GLY A 205 -13.44 57.99 -12.62
C GLY A 205 -13.39 58.68 -13.99
N THR A 206 -12.26 59.26 -14.38
CA THR A 206 -12.12 59.83 -15.74
C THR A 206 -12.27 58.73 -16.80
N TYR A 207 -13.08 58.96 -17.84
CA TYR A 207 -13.49 57.94 -18.82
C TYR A 207 -14.31 56.76 -18.25
N ALA A 208 -14.78 56.81 -16.99
CA ALA A 208 -15.58 55.73 -16.42
C ALA A 208 -16.98 55.65 -17.05
N THR A 209 -17.47 54.43 -17.27
CA THR A 209 -18.75 54.17 -17.96
C THR A 209 -19.65 53.26 -17.15
N VAL A 210 -20.91 53.66 -16.94
CA VAL A 210 -21.98 52.84 -16.36
C VAL A 210 -23.14 52.76 -17.34
N SER A 211 -23.32 51.63 -18.04
CA SER A 211 -24.33 51.51 -19.11
C SER A 211 -25.77 51.63 -18.59
N GLY A 212 -26.01 51.42 -17.29
CA GLY A 212 -27.30 51.63 -16.63
C GLY A 212 -27.42 50.82 -15.34
N GLY A 213 -28.63 50.41 -14.99
CA GLY A 213 -28.91 49.56 -13.83
C GLY A 213 -29.31 50.32 -12.57
N PHE A 214 -29.11 49.72 -11.39
CA PHE A 214 -29.53 50.30 -10.10
C PHE A 214 -28.42 50.28 -9.03
N GLY A 215 -27.89 51.44 -8.67
CA GLY A 215 -26.92 51.58 -7.57
C GLY A 215 -25.48 51.26 -7.94
N ASN A 216 -25.11 51.29 -9.22
CA ASN A 216 -23.80 50.89 -9.72
C ASN A 216 -22.77 52.04 -9.64
N THR A 217 -21.50 51.74 -9.36
CA THR A 217 -20.41 52.72 -9.23
C THR A 217 -19.21 52.34 -10.09
N ALA A 218 -18.75 53.25 -10.95
CA ALA A 218 -17.48 53.15 -11.67
C ALA A 218 -16.58 54.34 -11.29
N SER A 219 -15.64 54.16 -10.37
CA SER A 219 -14.77 55.22 -9.85
C SER A 219 -13.33 55.17 -10.35
N GLY A 220 -12.89 54.04 -10.91
CA GLY A 220 -11.55 53.91 -11.46
C GLY A 220 -11.37 54.62 -12.81
N PRO A 221 -10.15 55.09 -13.16
CA PRO A 221 -9.88 55.62 -14.50
C PRO A 221 -10.18 54.58 -15.58
N SER A 222 -11.03 54.93 -16.55
CA SER A 222 -11.54 54.02 -17.58
C SER A 222 -12.24 52.75 -17.04
N ALA A 223 -12.74 52.77 -15.81
CA ALA A 223 -13.49 51.66 -15.22
C ALA A 223 -14.88 51.51 -15.85
N THR A 224 -15.41 50.28 -15.90
CA THR A 224 -16.67 49.99 -16.61
C THR A 224 -17.63 49.12 -15.79
N VAL A 225 -18.92 49.49 -15.78
CA VAL A 225 -20.01 48.66 -15.25
C VAL A 225 -21.14 48.57 -16.28
N SER A 226 -21.32 47.40 -16.88
CA SER A 226 -22.24 47.19 -18.01
C SER A 226 -23.72 47.12 -17.62
N GLY A 227 -24.06 47.15 -16.33
CA GLY A 227 -25.43 47.18 -15.83
C GLY A 227 -25.60 46.45 -14.51
N GLY A 228 -26.76 45.82 -14.31
CA GLY A 228 -27.09 45.11 -13.06
C GLY A 228 -27.47 46.06 -11.92
N GLY A 229 -27.23 45.68 -10.66
CA GLY A 229 -27.52 46.56 -9.54
C GLY A 229 -27.12 46.05 -8.16
N ARG A 230 -27.84 46.49 -7.14
CA ARG A 230 -27.62 46.08 -5.74
C ARG A 230 -28.03 44.63 -5.45
N ARG A 231 -27.23 43.92 -4.65
CA ARG A 231 -27.60 42.64 -4.03
C ARG A 231 -28.65 42.84 -2.91
N ASP A 232 -28.53 43.93 -2.15
CA ASP A 232 -29.53 44.40 -1.19
C ASP A 232 -29.93 45.85 -1.56
N PRO A 233 -31.18 46.10 -2.00
CA PRO A 233 -31.63 47.44 -2.35
C PRO A 233 -31.46 48.49 -1.24
N GLY A 234 -31.60 48.09 0.02
CA GLY A 234 -31.48 48.96 1.19
C GLY A 234 -30.04 49.35 1.52
N ASN A 235 -29.07 48.49 1.20
CA ASN A 235 -27.66 48.71 1.53
C ASN A 235 -26.87 49.25 0.32
N PRO A 236 -26.43 50.53 0.33
CA PRO A 236 -25.70 51.13 -0.78
C PRO A 236 -24.33 50.50 -1.06
N ALA A 237 -23.72 49.82 -0.09
CA ALA A 237 -22.44 49.13 -0.26
C ALA A 237 -22.54 47.85 -1.12
N THR A 238 -23.74 47.45 -1.54
CA THR A 238 -23.98 46.19 -2.27
C THR A 238 -24.28 46.36 -3.75
N GLY A 239 -24.02 47.54 -4.34
CA GLY A 239 -24.08 47.77 -5.80
C GLY A 239 -22.93 47.12 -6.56
N ASN A 240 -22.97 47.10 -7.90
CA ASN A 240 -21.78 46.71 -8.66
C ASN A 240 -20.73 47.85 -8.60
N LEU A 241 -19.47 47.54 -8.28
CA LEU A 241 -18.37 48.49 -8.15
C LEU A 241 -17.22 48.16 -9.12
N ALA A 242 -16.74 49.15 -9.87
CA ALA A 242 -15.51 49.09 -10.65
C ALA A 242 -14.60 50.25 -10.21
N THR A 243 -13.68 49.98 -9.28
CA THR A 243 -13.02 51.01 -8.46
C THR A 243 -11.66 51.43 -8.96
N ASP A 244 -11.00 50.57 -9.73
CA ASP A 244 -9.60 50.67 -10.14
C ASP A 244 -9.44 50.93 -11.64
N LYS A 245 -8.24 51.33 -12.02
CA LYS A 245 -7.87 51.61 -13.41
C LYS A 245 -8.12 50.41 -14.32
N TRP A 246 -8.92 50.63 -15.37
CA TRP A 246 -9.42 49.59 -16.29
C TRP A 246 -10.16 48.41 -15.63
N SER A 247 -10.65 48.56 -14.40
CA SER A 247 -11.51 47.55 -13.78
C SER A 247 -12.85 47.41 -14.50
N SER A 248 -13.39 46.19 -14.58
CA SER A 248 -14.62 45.92 -15.34
C SER A 248 -15.60 45.00 -14.61
N VAL A 249 -16.89 45.36 -14.67
CA VAL A 249 -18.00 44.53 -14.20
C VAL A 249 -19.03 44.36 -15.32
N GLY A 250 -19.20 43.13 -15.80
CA GLY A 250 -20.12 42.80 -16.90
C GLY A 250 -21.62 42.90 -16.54
N GLY A 251 -21.94 43.03 -15.26
CA GLY A 251 -23.30 43.24 -14.75
C GLY A 251 -23.54 42.46 -13.45
N GLY A 252 -24.77 41.99 -13.25
CA GLY A 252 -25.11 41.16 -12.09
C GLY A 252 -25.50 41.96 -10.84
N ALA A 253 -25.32 41.41 -9.65
CA ALA A 253 -25.77 42.02 -8.39
C ALA A 253 -24.68 42.06 -7.30
N GLY A 254 -24.16 43.26 -7.00
CA GLY A 254 -23.18 43.48 -5.93
C GLY A 254 -21.75 43.04 -6.20
N ASN A 255 -21.34 42.93 -7.46
CA ASN A 255 -20.01 42.49 -7.85
C ASN A 255 -18.97 43.62 -7.74
N GLN A 256 -17.76 43.33 -7.27
CA GLN A 256 -16.67 44.30 -7.12
C GLN A 256 -15.46 43.91 -7.96
N ALA A 257 -15.00 44.83 -8.82
CA ALA A 257 -13.71 44.78 -9.49
C ALA A 257 -12.85 45.95 -8.99
N GLY A 258 -11.80 45.65 -8.23
CA GLY A 258 -10.88 46.63 -7.65
C GLY A 258 -10.91 46.70 -6.11
N THR A 259 -10.12 47.59 -5.52
CA THR A 259 -10.14 47.89 -4.07
C THR A 259 -10.77 49.26 -3.77
N ASN A 260 -11.42 49.38 -2.63
CA ASN A 260 -11.99 50.65 -2.14
C ASN A 260 -11.01 51.43 -1.23
N ASN A 261 -9.69 51.22 -1.37
CA ASN A 261 -8.68 51.85 -0.49
C ASN A 261 -8.21 53.25 -0.95
N GLY A 262 -8.54 53.65 -2.19
CA GLY A 262 -8.16 54.92 -2.80
C GLY A 262 -6.94 54.88 -3.73
N ASN A 263 -6.24 53.75 -3.84
CA ASN A 263 -5.06 53.53 -4.67
C ASN A 263 -5.40 52.75 -5.95
N VAL A 264 -5.91 53.46 -6.97
CA VAL A 264 -6.47 52.90 -8.22
C VAL A 264 -5.53 52.10 -9.13
N GLU A 265 -4.31 51.77 -8.68
CA GLU A 265 -3.31 50.97 -9.39
C GLU A 265 -3.08 49.59 -8.73
N ASP A 266 -3.51 49.33 -7.48
CA ASP A 266 -3.26 48.02 -6.82
C ASP A 266 -4.24 46.90 -7.20
N ALA A 267 -5.35 47.25 -7.85
CA ALA A 267 -6.20 46.30 -8.55
C ALA A 267 -6.51 46.71 -10.01
N TRP A 268 -5.50 47.30 -10.68
CA TRP A 268 -5.38 47.43 -12.14
C TRP A 268 -6.03 46.26 -12.89
N GLY A 269 -6.85 46.55 -13.90
CA GLY A 269 -7.40 45.55 -14.84
C GLY A 269 -8.26 44.42 -14.24
N SER A 270 -8.65 44.53 -12.97
CA SER A 270 -9.50 43.53 -12.29
C SER A 270 -10.86 43.39 -13.00
N THR A 271 -11.35 42.16 -13.12
CA THR A 271 -12.50 41.87 -13.99
C THR A 271 -13.48 40.89 -13.34
N VAL A 272 -14.77 41.25 -13.33
CA VAL A 272 -15.87 40.36 -12.95
C VAL A 272 -16.90 40.31 -14.06
N ALA A 273 -17.00 39.20 -14.79
CA ALA A 273 -17.89 39.11 -15.95
C ALA A 273 -19.40 39.14 -15.59
N GLY A 274 -19.77 38.88 -14.34
CA GLY A 274 -21.14 39.02 -13.84
C GLY A 274 -21.40 38.21 -12.57
N GLY A 275 -22.63 37.69 -12.42
CA GLY A 275 -23.03 36.90 -11.26
C GLY A 275 -23.51 37.76 -10.08
N ALA A 276 -23.35 37.29 -8.84
CA ALA A 276 -23.79 38.03 -7.65
C ALA A 276 -22.72 38.05 -6.54
N GLY A 277 -22.32 39.22 -6.07
CA GLY A 277 -21.38 39.41 -4.95
C GLY A 277 -19.97 38.88 -5.17
N ASN A 278 -19.56 38.65 -6.42
CA ASN A 278 -18.21 38.22 -6.76
C ASN A 278 -17.22 39.38 -6.63
N GLN A 279 -15.99 39.08 -6.22
CA GLN A 279 -14.96 40.08 -5.91
C GLN A 279 -13.65 39.72 -6.62
N ALA A 280 -13.08 40.69 -7.35
CA ALA A 280 -11.75 40.61 -7.95
C ALA A 280 -10.91 41.78 -7.42
N LEU A 281 -10.03 41.50 -6.45
CA LEU A 281 -9.51 42.51 -5.53
C LEU A 281 -8.05 42.93 -5.77
N HIS A 282 -7.40 42.43 -6.83
CA HIS A 282 -5.98 42.69 -7.10
C HIS A 282 -5.67 42.75 -8.61
N ILE A 283 -4.43 43.14 -8.93
CA ILE A 283 -3.90 43.29 -10.31
C ILE A 283 -4.29 42.10 -11.19
N ALA A 284 -5.06 42.36 -12.25
CA ALA A 284 -5.57 41.38 -13.21
C ALA A 284 -6.34 40.17 -12.61
N ALA A 285 -6.82 40.29 -11.37
CA ALA A 285 -7.70 39.28 -10.77
C ALA A 285 -8.99 39.17 -11.59
N THR A 286 -9.43 37.94 -11.88
CA THR A 286 -10.52 37.66 -12.81
C THR A 286 -11.53 36.69 -12.22
N VAL A 287 -12.82 37.05 -12.22
CA VAL A 287 -13.93 36.17 -11.89
C VAL A 287 -14.91 36.07 -13.07
N GLY A 288 -15.07 34.87 -13.64
CA GLY A 288 -15.93 34.59 -14.79
C GLY A 288 -17.44 34.63 -14.50
N GLY A 289 -17.84 34.69 -13.23
CA GLY A 289 -19.23 34.83 -12.80
C GLY A 289 -19.53 34.05 -11.53
N GLY A 290 -20.76 33.55 -11.39
CA GLY A 290 -21.18 32.74 -10.24
C GLY A 290 -21.67 33.57 -9.06
N GLU A 291 -21.50 33.07 -7.83
CA GLU A 291 -21.94 33.73 -6.60
C GLU A 291 -20.84 33.80 -5.53
N SER A 292 -20.64 34.97 -4.92
CA SER A 292 -19.75 35.17 -3.75
C SER A 292 -18.30 34.68 -3.92
N ASN A 293 -17.79 34.52 -5.14
CA ASN A 293 -16.41 34.08 -5.38
C ASN A 293 -15.43 35.25 -5.17
N VAL A 294 -14.25 34.98 -4.61
CA VAL A 294 -13.26 36.01 -4.22
C VAL A 294 -11.87 35.71 -4.80
N ALA A 295 -11.53 36.38 -5.89
CA ALA A 295 -10.17 36.39 -6.45
C ALA A 295 -9.33 37.45 -5.70
N ASN A 296 -8.60 37.00 -4.67
CA ASN A 296 -7.89 37.81 -3.68
C ASN A 296 -6.36 37.71 -3.81
N GLY A 297 -5.85 37.72 -5.04
CA GLY A 297 -4.42 37.74 -5.34
C GLY A 297 -4.15 38.30 -6.73
N GLN A 298 -2.92 38.78 -6.97
CA GLN A 298 -2.55 39.25 -8.30
C GLN A 298 -2.58 38.06 -9.28
N TYR A 299 -3.20 38.26 -10.44
CA TYR A 299 -3.47 37.24 -11.47
C TYR A 299 -4.32 36.05 -11.00
N ALA A 300 -5.00 36.15 -9.85
CA ALA A 300 -5.94 35.15 -9.36
C ALA A 300 -7.10 34.96 -10.36
N THR A 301 -7.42 33.72 -10.72
CA THR A 301 -8.46 33.42 -11.71
C THR A 301 -9.48 32.44 -11.16
N ILE A 302 -10.77 32.82 -11.15
CA ILE A 302 -11.89 31.95 -10.81
C ILE A 302 -12.85 31.91 -12.00
N ALA A 303 -13.05 30.74 -12.61
CA ALA A 303 -13.90 30.63 -13.80
C ALA A 303 -15.41 30.81 -13.47
N GLY A 304 -15.83 30.54 -12.23
CA GLY A 304 -17.20 30.72 -11.75
C GLY A 304 -17.46 29.88 -10.50
N GLY A 305 -18.70 29.39 -10.33
CA GLY A 305 -19.11 28.57 -9.18
C GLY A 305 -19.74 29.38 -8.04
N SER A 306 -19.76 28.85 -6.82
CA SER A 306 -20.21 29.57 -5.62
C SER A 306 -19.16 29.53 -4.51
N ALA A 307 -18.94 30.66 -3.83
CA ALA A 307 -18.06 30.82 -2.67
C ALA A 307 -16.58 30.41 -2.85
N ASN A 308 -16.07 30.26 -4.07
CA ASN A 308 -14.67 29.87 -4.28
C ASN A 308 -13.69 31.04 -4.01
N ALA A 309 -12.47 30.74 -3.57
CA ALA A 309 -11.42 31.71 -3.29
C ALA A 309 -10.09 31.36 -4.01
N ALA A 310 -9.37 32.38 -4.48
CA ALA A 310 -8.08 32.22 -5.16
C ALA A 310 -7.06 33.29 -4.73
N GLY A 311 -5.85 32.85 -4.36
CA GLY A 311 -4.68 33.66 -4.01
C GLY A 311 -3.78 34.00 -5.20
N HIS A 312 -2.51 34.35 -4.93
CA HIS A 312 -1.59 34.91 -5.91
C HIS A 312 -1.22 33.90 -7.02
N TYR A 313 -1.43 34.26 -8.28
CA TYR A 313 -1.32 33.36 -9.45
C TYR A 313 -2.17 32.08 -9.36
N ALA A 314 -3.11 32.00 -8.42
CA ALA A 314 -3.88 30.78 -8.19
C ALA A 314 -5.10 30.69 -9.11
N ALA A 315 -5.47 29.46 -9.47
CA ALA A 315 -6.56 29.18 -10.40
C ALA A 315 -7.62 28.25 -9.79
N VAL A 316 -8.90 28.61 -9.92
CA VAL A 316 -10.05 27.77 -9.57
C VAL A 316 -10.98 27.61 -10.77
N GLY A 317 -11.11 26.38 -11.28
CA GLY A 317 -11.97 26.05 -12.43
C GLY A 317 -13.48 26.13 -12.15
N GLY A 318 -13.88 26.30 -10.89
CA GLY A 318 -15.25 26.51 -10.44
C GLY A 318 -15.60 25.61 -9.25
N GLY A 319 -16.88 25.24 -9.13
CA GLY A 319 -17.37 24.39 -8.05
C GLY A 319 -17.96 25.17 -6.88
N VAL A 320 -17.94 24.60 -5.67
CA VAL A 320 -18.51 25.19 -4.45
C VAL A 320 -17.47 25.24 -3.33
N ASP A 321 -17.23 26.42 -2.76
CA ASP A 321 -16.39 26.62 -1.56
C ASP A 321 -14.97 26.02 -1.66
N ASN A 322 -14.35 26.10 -2.85
CA ASN A 322 -12.97 25.67 -3.06
C ASN A 322 -11.99 26.83 -2.86
N ALA A 323 -10.87 26.60 -2.19
CA ALA A 323 -9.91 27.63 -1.81
C ALA A 323 -8.47 27.32 -2.24
N ALA A 324 -8.02 27.99 -3.31
CA ALA A 324 -6.65 27.91 -3.81
C ALA A 324 -5.81 29.04 -3.18
N TYR A 325 -5.29 28.81 -1.96
CA TYR A 325 -4.60 29.82 -1.16
C TYR A 325 -3.10 29.91 -1.41
N GLY A 326 -2.45 28.81 -1.81
CA GLY A 326 -1.00 28.81 -2.07
C GLY A 326 -0.65 29.57 -3.34
N ASP A 327 0.51 30.22 -3.38
CA ASP A 327 0.99 30.89 -4.60
C ASP A 327 1.08 29.87 -5.75
N TYR A 328 0.57 30.22 -6.93
CA TYR A 328 0.48 29.33 -8.11
C TYR A 328 -0.34 28.03 -7.90
N SER A 329 -1.11 27.92 -6.81
CA SER A 329 -1.94 26.73 -6.56
C SER A 329 -3.12 26.61 -7.54
N THR A 330 -3.53 25.38 -7.83
CA THR A 330 -4.59 25.10 -8.82
C THR A 330 -5.64 24.15 -8.27
N ILE A 331 -6.91 24.54 -8.37
CA ILE A 331 -8.06 23.66 -8.13
C ILE A 331 -8.89 23.52 -9.40
N GLY A 332 -9.03 22.31 -9.92
CA GLY A 332 -9.81 22.06 -11.15
C GLY A 332 -11.32 22.25 -10.95
N GLY A 333 -11.81 22.03 -9.72
CA GLY A 333 -13.19 22.31 -9.30
C GLY A 333 -13.60 21.46 -8.10
N GLY A 334 -14.84 20.98 -8.09
CA GLY A 334 -15.37 20.12 -7.02
C GLY A 334 -16.03 20.91 -5.88
N ALA A 335 -15.96 20.40 -4.65
CA ALA A 335 -16.51 21.07 -3.48
C ALA A 335 -15.60 21.00 -2.24
N TYR A 336 -15.45 22.11 -1.51
CA TYR A 336 -14.67 22.19 -0.26
C TYR A 336 -13.19 21.78 -0.40
N ASN A 337 -12.62 21.80 -1.61
CA ASN A 337 -11.21 21.45 -1.82
C ASN A 337 -10.30 22.64 -1.47
N GLN A 338 -9.14 22.36 -0.90
CA GLN A 338 -8.15 23.35 -0.49
C GLN A 338 -6.77 23.02 -1.10
N ALA A 339 -6.13 24.02 -1.68
CA ALA A 339 -4.75 23.95 -2.17
C ALA A 339 -3.97 25.09 -1.51
N SER A 340 -3.27 24.77 -0.41
CA SER A 340 -2.66 25.76 0.49
C SER A 340 -1.13 25.83 0.34
N GLY A 341 -0.51 24.80 -0.21
CA GLY A 341 0.92 24.80 -0.51
C GLY A 341 1.26 25.57 -1.78
N HIS A 342 2.48 26.12 -1.85
CA HIS A 342 3.01 26.71 -3.08
C HIS A 342 2.97 25.70 -4.23
N ALA A 343 2.39 26.08 -5.38
CA ALA A 343 2.14 25.24 -6.54
C ALA A 343 1.38 23.91 -6.25
N ALA A 344 0.64 23.84 -5.14
CA ALA A 344 -0.18 22.68 -4.82
C ALA A 344 -1.38 22.54 -5.79
N THR A 345 -1.74 21.30 -6.14
CA THR A 345 -2.80 21.01 -7.11
C THR A 345 -3.84 20.05 -6.53
N ALA A 346 -5.12 20.42 -6.62
CA ALA A 346 -6.25 19.53 -6.33
C ALA A 346 -7.20 19.50 -7.54
N VAL A 347 -7.16 18.42 -8.33
CA VAL A 347 -7.86 18.38 -9.64
C VAL A 347 -9.39 18.42 -9.48
N GLY A 348 -9.93 17.94 -8.36
CA GLY A 348 -11.35 18.07 -8.02
C GLY A 348 -11.75 17.20 -6.85
N GLY A 349 -12.98 16.68 -6.89
CA GLY A 349 -13.53 15.84 -5.82
C GLY A 349 -14.17 16.65 -4.69
N GLY A 350 -14.19 16.10 -3.47
CA GLY A 350 -14.76 16.74 -2.29
C GLY A 350 -13.80 16.76 -1.09
N GLN A 351 -13.72 17.88 -0.36
CA GLN A 351 -12.98 18.02 0.90
C GLN A 351 -11.49 17.63 0.87
N ASN A 352 -10.83 17.68 -0.30
CA ASN A 352 -9.41 17.33 -0.41
C ASN A 352 -8.52 18.50 -0.01
N THR A 353 -7.39 18.25 0.67
CA THR A 353 -6.47 19.29 1.18
C THR A 353 -5.04 19.01 0.74
N ALA A 354 -4.55 19.78 -0.23
CA ALA A 354 -3.15 19.79 -0.69
C ALA A 354 -2.40 20.95 -0.01
N GLY A 355 -1.90 20.71 1.21
CA GLY A 355 -1.20 21.68 2.05
C GLY A 355 0.31 21.78 1.80
N GLY A 356 0.95 20.72 1.33
CA GLY A 356 2.39 20.69 1.04
C GLY A 356 2.78 21.40 -0.28
N ALA A 357 4.01 21.92 -0.35
CA ALA A 357 4.52 22.55 -1.57
C ALA A 357 4.67 21.52 -2.71
N TYR A 358 4.22 21.87 -3.92
CA TYR A 358 4.13 20.97 -5.09
C TYR A 358 3.29 19.70 -4.86
N ALA A 359 2.50 19.63 -3.78
CA ALA A 359 1.68 18.45 -3.50
C ALA A 359 0.51 18.34 -4.48
N THR A 360 0.20 17.13 -4.94
CA THR A 360 -0.82 16.86 -5.95
C THR A 360 -1.86 15.86 -5.45
N ILE A 361 -3.13 16.24 -5.53
CA ILE A 361 -4.29 15.35 -5.31
C ILE A 361 -5.10 15.24 -6.60
N GLY A 362 -5.16 14.03 -7.17
CA GLY A 362 -5.88 13.74 -8.43
C GLY A 362 -7.41 13.78 -8.31
N GLY A 363 -7.95 13.82 -7.10
CA GLY A 363 -9.37 13.98 -6.81
C GLY A 363 -9.79 13.18 -5.58
N GLY A 364 -11.03 12.70 -5.57
CA GLY A 364 -11.53 11.81 -4.51
C GLY A 364 -12.28 12.51 -3.38
N LEU A 365 -12.41 11.85 -2.22
CA LEU A 365 -13.13 12.38 -1.05
C LEU A 365 -12.24 12.45 0.20
N GLY A 366 -11.95 13.66 0.65
CA GLY A 366 -11.38 13.92 1.96
C GLY A 366 -9.89 13.60 2.10
N ASN A 367 -9.15 13.49 1.00
CA ASN A 367 -7.72 13.16 0.96
C ASN A 367 -6.87 14.33 1.48
N ILE A 368 -5.81 14.05 2.25
CA ILE A 368 -5.02 15.08 2.94
C ILE A 368 -3.52 14.85 2.71
N THR A 369 -2.79 15.90 2.31
CA THR A 369 -1.32 15.89 2.41
C THR A 369 -0.76 17.24 2.84
N ASN A 370 0.19 17.20 3.76
CA ASN A 370 0.91 18.37 4.28
C ASN A 370 2.38 18.43 3.80
N ALA A 371 2.82 17.46 2.99
CA ALA A 371 4.22 17.21 2.70
C ALA A 371 4.66 17.66 1.29
N GLY A 372 5.94 18.01 1.15
CA GLY A 372 6.54 18.48 -0.09
C GLY A 372 6.55 17.40 -1.17
N TYR A 373 6.18 17.75 -2.40
CA TYR A 373 6.15 16.85 -3.57
C TYR A 373 5.27 15.59 -3.41
N ALA A 374 4.41 15.57 -2.39
CA ALA A 374 3.54 14.44 -2.08
C ALA A 374 2.46 14.21 -3.15
N THR A 375 2.13 12.95 -3.43
CA THR A 375 1.11 12.60 -4.45
C THR A 375 0.01 11.70 -3.86
N ILE A 376 -1.25 12.12 -3.99
CA ILE A 376 -2.43 11.26 -3.78
C ILE A 376 -3.18 11.13 -5.10
N GLY A 377 -3.16 9.94 -5.71
CA GLY A 377 -3.80 9.70 -7.02
C GLY A 377 -5.33 9.85 -6.99
N GLY A 378 -5.96 9.60 -5.85
CA GLY A 378 -7.40 9.73 -5.63
C GLY A 378 -7.87 8.88 -4.46
N GLY A 379 -9.04 8.24 -4.60
CA GLY A 379 -9.63 7.46 -3.52
C GLY A 379 -10.26 8.35 -2.45
N GLY A 380 -10.32 7.91 -1.19
CA GLY A 380 -10.90 8.75 -0.15
C GLY A 380 -11.02 8.12 1.23
N ARG A 381 -11.88 8.73 2.04
CA ARG A 381 -12.33 8.19 3.33
C ARG A 381 -13.08 6.86 3.16
N THR A 382 -12.83 5.89 4.03
CA THR A 382 -13.68 4.69 4.15
C THR A 382 -14.96 4.98 4.97
N ASP A 383 -14.91 5.97 5.87
CA ASP A 383 -16.07 6.60 6.51
C ASP A 383 -16.07 8.10 6.19
N ALA A 384 -17.03 8.53 5.36
CA ALA A 384 -17.16 9.92 4.91
C ALA A 384 -17.22 10.95 6.05
N LEU A 385 -17.78 10.59 7.21
CA LEU A 385 -17.91 11.47 8.37
C LEU A 385 -16.63 11.50 9.22
N ASN A 386 -15.86 10.42 9.25
CA ASN A 386 -14.65 10.31 10.03
C ASN A 386 -13.40 10.65 9.20
N SER A 387 -12.90 11.88 9.38
CA SER A 387 -11.65 12.34 8.76
C SER A 387 -10.42 11.49 9.12
N ALA A 388 -10.44 10.72 10.20
CA ALA A 388 -9.39 9.76 10.52
C ALA A 388 -9.22 8.69 9.41
N THR A 389 -10.24 8.42 8.59
CA THR A 389 -10.20 7.39 7.54
C THR A 389 -9.67 7.84 6.17
N ALA A 390 -9.17 9.07 6.05
CA ALA A 390 -8.67 9.64 4.79
C ALA A 390 -7.38 8.96 4.28
N ASN A 391 -7.16 8.98 2.95
CA ASN A 391 -5.81 8.76 2.44
C ASN A 391 -4.90 9.94 2.84
N ARG A 392 -3.66 9.63 3.23
CA ARG A 392 -2.68 10.57 3.76
C ARG A 392 -1.32 10.43 3.13
N VAL A 393 -0.68 11.58 2.88
CA VAL A 393 0.78 11.66 2.80
C VAL A 393 1.26 12.68 3.83
N THR A 394 2.07 12.24 4.79
CA THR A 394 2.60 13.08 5.88
C THR A 394 4.06 13.47 5.68
N ASP A 395 4.78 12.75 4.83
CA ASP A 395 6.22 12.88 4.63
C ASP A 395 6.59 13.14 3.16
N ASP A 396 7.68 13.87 2.94
CA ASP A 396 8.06 14.43 1.65
C ASP A 396 8.35 13.34 0.61
N TYR A 397 7.94 13.60 -0.63
CA TYR A 397 7.95 12.65 -1.75
C TYR A 397 7.11 11.38 -1.52
N GLY A 398 6.32 11.30 -0.44
CA GLY A 398 5.44 10.17 -0.19
C GLY A 398 4.30 10.07 -1.21
N THR A 399 3.84 8.85 -1.46
CA THR A 399 2.84 8.58 -2.51
C THR A 399 1.75 7.62 -2.03
N VAL A 400 0.47 7.99 -2.22
CA VAL A 400 -0.68 7.10 -2.12
C VAL A 400 -1.42 7.07 -3.45
N SER A 401 -1.34 5.96 -4.19
CA SER A 401 -1.91 5.92 -5.56
C SER A 401 -3.44 5.91 -5.59
N GLY A 402 -4.11 5.58 -4.48
CA GLY A 402 -5.57 5.59 -4.35
C GLY A 402 -6.05 4.73 -3.19
N GLY A 403 -7.24 4.12 -3.33
CA GLY A 403 -7.85 3.29 -2.28
C GLY A 403 -8.50 4.12 -1.17
N GLY A 404 -8.56 3.59 0.06
CA GLY A 404 -9.07 4.35 1.20
C GLY A 404 -8.32 4.10 2.51
N ASN A 405 -8.29 5.09 3.39
CA ASN A 405 -7.56 5.06 4.67
C ASN A 405 -6.05 4.70 4.57
N ASN A 406 -5.42 4.92 3.41
CA ASN A 406 -4.02 4.56 3.19
C ASN A 406 -3.09 5.70 3.62
N GLN A 407 -2.02 5.42 4.38
CA GLN A 407 -1.05 6.40 4.85
C GLN A 407 0.35 6.13 4.29
N ALA A 408 0.99 7.16 3.75
CA ALA A 408 2.44 7.21 3.51
C ALA A 408 3.09 8.27 4.40
N GLY A 409 4.17 7.90 5.09
CA GLY A 409 4.76 8.66 6.20
C GLY A 409 4.23 8.20 7.57
N ASP A 410 4.70 8.76 8.68
CA ASP A 410 4.33 8.31 10.04
C ASP A 410 3.44 9.25 10.86
N ASN A 411 3.13 10.44 10.34
CA ASN A 411 2.34 11.47 11.02
C ASN A 411 2.97 12.03 12.32
N ALA A 412 4.31 11.98 12.49
CA ALA A 412 5.01 12.61 13.62
C ALA A 412 4.96 14.15 13.61
N GLY A 413 4.63 14.78 12.48
CA GLY A 413 4.52 16.23 12.32
C GLY A 413 5.78 16.89 11.76
N THR A 414 6.91 16.19 11.79
CA THR A 414 7.97 16.33 10.79
C THR A 414 7.51 15.73 9.46
N THR A 415 8.06 16.22 8.34
CA THR A 415 7.82 15.65 7.00
C THR A 415 9.10 15.09 6.36
N GLY A 416 10.26 15.30 6.98
CA GLY A 416 11.57 15.04 6.40
C GLY A 416 12.25 13.75 6.84
N ASP A 417 11.63 12.93 7.69
CA ASP A 417 12.27 11.73 8.26
C ASP A 417 11.73 10.39 7.75
N ARG A 418 10.52 10.31 7.16
CA ARG A 418 10.00 9.10 6.48
C ARG A 418 9.73 9.30 4.98
N THR A 419 10.59 10.09 4.35
CA THR A 419 10.52 10.42 2.93
C THR A 419 10.40 9.20 2.01
N TYR A 420 9.77 9.38 0.84
CA TYR A 420 9.57 8.37 -0.21
C TYR A 420 8.73 7.14 0.17
N ALA A 421 8.06 7.14 1.32
CA ALA A 421 7.10 6.10 1.68
C ALA A 421 5.98 5.99 0.62
N THR A 422 5.61 4.76 0.23
CA THR A 422 4.70 4.52 -0.90
C THR A 422 3.61 3.48 -0.58
N VAL A 423 2.35 3.82 -0.85
CA VAL A 423 1.23 2.86 -0.84
C VAL A 423 0.55 2.86 -2.21
N SER A 424 0.56 1.72 -2.90
CA SER A 424 -0.01 1.59 -4.25
C SER A 424 -1.55 1.48 -4.29
N GLY A 425 -2.21 1.41 -3.13
CA GLY A 425 -3.67 1.44 -2.99
C GLY A 425 -4.18 0.53 -1.89
N GLY A 426 -5.37 -0.04 -2.09
CA GLY A 426 -6.02 -0.94 -1.12
C GLY A 426 -6.78 -0.19 -0.02
N GLU A 427 -6.93 -0.81 1.15
CA GLU A 427 -7.66 -0.24 2.30
C GLU A 427 -6.83 -0.25 3.59
N SER A 428 -6.78 0.86 4.31
CA SER A 428 -6.16 0.96 5.65
C SER A 428 -4.68 0.54 5.71
N ASN A 429 -3.94 0.67 4.61
CA ASN A 429 -2.53 0.29 4.53
C ASN A 429 -1.60 1.44 4.95
N THR A 430 -0.51 1.15 5.67
CA THR A 430 0.44 2.14 6.18
C THR A 430 1.87 1.86 5.72
N ALA A 431 2.51 2.79 5.02
CA ALA A 431 3.95 2.82 4.81
C ALA A 431 4.55 3.96 5.66
N SER A 432 5.20 3.65 6.78
CA SER A 432 5.67 4.64 7.79
C SER A 432 7.16 4.58 8.11
N GLY A 433 7.92 3.73 7.41
CA GLY A 433 9.38 3.80 7.33
C GLY A 433 9.85 4.65 6.14
N ALA A 434 11.02 5.28 6.25
CA ALA A 434 11.66 5.93 5.10
C ALA A 434 11.90 4.91 3.98
N PHE A 435 11.54 5.25 2.73
CA PHE A 435 11.55 4.33 1.58
C PHE A 435 10.73 3.04 1.76
N ALA A 436 9.82 2.95 2.74
CA ALA A 436 8.96 1.79 2.92
C ALA A 436 7.89 1.72 1.82
N SER A 437 7.47 0.52 1.44
CA SER A 437 6.44 0.34 0.40
C SER A 437 5.39 -0.71 0.76
N VAL A 438 4.13 -0.43 0.40
CA VAL A 438 3.02 -1.37 0.46
C VAL A 438 2.33 -1.44 -0.90
N GLY A 439 2.35 -2.62 -1.53
CA GLY A 439 1.78 -2.86 -2.87
C GLY A 439 0.24 -2.84 -2.93
N GLY A 440 -0.43 -2.83 -1.78
CA GLY A 440 -1.89 -2.73 -1.66
C GLY A 440 -2.44 -3.69 -0.60
N GLY A 441 -3.64 -4.23 -0.84
CA GLY A 441 -4.31 -5.16 0.08
C GLY A 441 -5.13 -4.45 1.17
N SER A 442 -5.29 -5.08 2.34
CA SER A 442 -6.00 -4.49 3.49
C SER A 442 -5.16 -4.52 4.77
N GLN A 443 -5.12 -3.43 5.54
CA GLN A 443 -4.49 -3.35 6.87
C GLN A 443 -2.99 -3.73 6.92
N ASN A 444 -2.28 -3.65 5.80
CA ASN A 444 -0.85 -3.99 5.73
C ASN A 444 0.02 -2.81 6.19
N THR A 445 1.08 -3.08 6.94
CA THR A 445 1.98 -2.07 7.51
C THR A 445 3.45 -2.34 7.16
N ALA A 446 4.11 -1.38 6.52
CA ALA A 446 5.56 -1.35 6.31
C ALA A 446 6.17 -0.17 7.09
N SER A 447 6.68 -0.44 8.30
CA SER A 447 7.19 0.59 9.23
C SER A 447 8.70 0.60 9.39
N GLY A 448 9.40 -0.46 8.97
CA GLY A 448 10.86 -0.46 8.92
C GLY A 448 11.41 0.39 7.77
N GLY A 449 12.61 0.96 7.94
CA GLY A 449 13.29 1.67 6.85
C GLY A 449 13.58 0.73 5.67
N THR A 450 13.17 1.11 4.46
CA THR A 450 13.20 0.26 3.25
C THR A 450 12.44 -1.07 3.41
N ALA A 451 11.45 -1.14 4.31
CA ALA A 451 10.61 -2.34 4.46
C ALA A 451 9.56 -2.46 3.34
N ILE A 452 9.23 -3.68 2.96
CA ILE A 452 8.33 -3.97 1.83
C ILE A 452 7.21 -4.92 2.26
N VAL A 453 5.96 -4.56 1.97
CA VAL A 453 4.84 -5.50 1.97
C VAL A 453 4.22 -5.57 0.58
N GLY A 454 4.31 -6.72 -0.09
CA GLY A 454 3.80 -6.89 -1.46
C GLY A 454 2.28 -6.75 -1.59
N GLY A 455 1.54 -7.00 -0.51
CA GLY A 455 0.09 -6.85 -0.43
C GLY A 455 -0.51 -7.83 0.59
N GLY A 456 -1.72 -8.33 0.32
CA GLY A 456 -2.40 -9.31 1.19
C GLY A 456 -3.27 -8.65 2.26
N GLU A 457 -3.38 -9.27 3.44
CA GLU A 457 -4.16 -8.75 4.57
C GLU A 457 -3.36 -8.76 5.88
N GLN A 458 -3.43 -7.69 6.68
CA GLN A 458 -2.90 -7.61 8.05
C GLN A 458 -1.39 -7.98 8.18
N ASN A 459 -0.60 -7.83 7.11
CA ASN A 459 0.84 -8.16 7.12
C ASN A 459 1.68 -6.99 7.67
N LEU A 460 2.74 -7.29 8.42
CA LEU A 460 3.61 -6.31 9.09
C LEU A 460 5.09 -6.51 8.73
N ALA A 461 5.71 -5.54 8.08
CA ALA A 461 7.16 -5.47 7.88
C ALA A 461 7.72 -4.29 8.70
N SER A 462 8.23 -4.57 9.91
CA SER A 462 8.72 -3.56 10.86
C SER A 462 10.23 -3.54 11.06
N GLY A 463 10.95 -4.59 10.63
CA GLY A 463 12.41 -4.57 10.60
C GLY A 463 12.96 -3.70 9.45
N GLY A 464 14.11 -3.07 9.64
CA GLY A 464 14.81 -2.40 8.54
C GLY A 464 15.15 -3.41 7.43
N TRP A 465 14.88 -3.08 6.18
CA TRP A 465 14.97 -3.97 5.02
C TRP A 465 14.12 -5.26 5.11
N ALA A 466 13.15 -5.35 6.02
CA ALA A 466 12.29 -6.52 6.14
C ALA A 466 11.29 -6.61 4.98
N VAL A 467 10.98 -7.84 4.54
CA VAL A 467 10.10 -8.09 3.39
C VAL A 467 9.00 -9.10 3.75
N VAL A 468 7.74 -8.71 3.53
CA VAL A 468 6.61 -9.65 3.48
C VAL A 468 6.06 -9.70 2.05
N GLY A 469 6.16 -10.84 1.38
CA GLY A 469 5.72 -10.99 -0.02
C GLY A 469 4.18 -10.86 -0.18
N GLY A 470 3.43 -11.20 0.86
CA GLY A 470 1.97 -11.06 0.92
C GLY A 470 1.36 -12.06 1.90
N GLY A 471 0.16 -12.56 1.60
CA GLY A 471 -0.57 -13.52 2.45
C GLY A 471 -1.43 -12.84 3.52
N THR A 472 -1.63 -13.49 4.67
CA THR A 472 -2.51 -12.97 5.75
C THR A 472 -1.84 -13.03 7.11
N GLY A 473 -1.70 -11.89 7.81
CA GLY A 473 -1.21 -11.83 9.18
C GLY A 473 0.27 -12.23 9.36
N ASN A 474 1.09 -12.09 8.32
CA ASN A 474 2.51 -12.43 8.36
C ASN A 474 3.34 -11.26 8.90
N ILE A 475 4.34 -11.55 9.72
CA ILE A 475 5.16 -10.56 10.44
C ILE A 475 6.64 -10.76 10.11
N ALA A 476 7.32 -9.72 9.63
CA ALA A 476 8.77 -9.64 9.46
C ALA A 476 9.30 -8.44 10.28
N SER A 477 9.78 -8.71 11.49
CA SER A 477 10.21 -7.68 12.45
C SER A 477 11.72 -7.66 12.72
N GLY A 478 12.44 -8.71 12.33
CA GLY A 478 13.90 -8.74 12.39
C GLY A 478 14.57 -7.90 11.30
N LEU A 479 15.81 -7.46 11.54
CA LEU A 479 16.63 -6.76 10.54
C LEU A 479 16.81 -7.65 9.30
N ALA A 480 16.43 -7.16 8.13
CA ALA A 480 16.42 -7.92 6.86
C ALA A 480 15.69 -9.28 6.93
N ALA A 481 14.69 -9.42 7.82
CA ALA A 481 13.87 -10.62 7.92
C ALA A 481 12.89 -10.75 6.73
N GLY A 482 12.65 -11.97 6.26
CA GLY A 482 11.83 -12.24 5.10
C GLY A 482 10.72 -13.25 5.36
N VAL A 483 9.48 -12.93 4.98
CA VAL A 483 8.35 -13.88 4.92
C VAL A 483 7.75 -13.84 3.52
N LEU A 484 7.97 -14.88 2.71
CA LEU A 484 7.53 -14.85 1.30
C LEU A 484 6.00 -14.89 1.12
N GLY A 485 5.26 -15.38 2.12
CA GLY A 485 3.80 -15.38 2.13
C GLY A 485 3.20 -16.36 3.14
N GLY A 486 2.05 -16.95 2.79
CA GLY A 486 1.32 -17.88 3.67
C GLY A 486 0.40 -17.16 4.65
N SER A 487 0.16 -17.74 5.83
CA SER A 487 -0.63 -17.10 6.88
C SER A 487 0.01 -17.20 8.27
N SER A 488 -0.12 -16.16 9.08
CA SER A 488 0.29 -16.15 10.50
C SER A 488 1.77 -16.47 10.75
N ASN A 489 2.64 -16.33 9.75
CA ASN A 489 4.07 -16.65 9.84
C ASN A 489 4.86 -15.47 10.43
N THR A 490 5.85 -15.73 11.27
CA THR A 490 6.63 -14.70 12.00
C THR A 490 8.14 -14.90 11.81
N ALA A 491 8.83 -13.85 11.38
CA ALA A 491 10.28 -13.76 11.31
C ALA A 491 10.80 -12.53 12.09
N SER A 492 11.24 -12.78 13.33
CA SER A 492 11.68 -11.74 14.28
C SER A 492 13.19 -11.65 14.44
N GLY A 493 13.93 -12.69 14.06
CA GLY A 493 15.39 -12.70 14.13
C GLY A 493 16.05 -11.97 12.95
N SER A 494 17.26 -11.47 13.15
CA SER A 494 18.01 -10.78 12.08
C SER A 494 18.41 -11.76 10.97
N PHE A 495 18.13 -11.40 9.72
CA PHE A 495 18.27 -12.27 8.54
C PHE A 495 17.47 -13.59 8.61
N ALA A 496 16.45 -13.67 9.47
CA ALA A 496 15.57 -14.83 9.54
C ALA A 496 14.63 -14.91 8.33
N SER A 497 14.42 -16.11 7.79
CA SER A 497 13.61 -16.34 6.59
C SER A 497 12.54 -17.40 6.80
N VAL A 498 11.30 -17.10 6.40
CA VAL A 498 10.19 -18.06 6.30
C VAL A 498 9.65 -18.10 4.87
N GLY A 499 9.81 -19.26 4.21
CA GLY A 499 9.39 -19.47 2.81
C GLY A 499 7.86 -19.47 2.62
N GLY A 500 7.09 -19.58 3.71
CA GLY A 500 5.64 -19.45 3.73
C GLY A 500 5.00 -20.45 4.68
N GLY A 501 3.84 -20.99 4.29
CA GLY A 501 3.11 -21.98 5.09
C GLY A 501 2.13 -21.33 6.07
N PHE A 502 1.88 -21.99 7.22
CA PHE A 502 0.89 -21.50 8.19
C PHE A 502 1.37 -21.57 9.65
N GLY A 503 1.54 -20.41 10.28
CA GLY A 503 1.83 -20.29 11.71
C GLY A 503 3.26 -20.62 12.11
N ASN A 504 4.22 -20.55 11.18
CA ASN A 504 5.64 -20.83 11.44
C ASN A 504 6.33 -19.63 12.13
N THR A 505 7.27 -19.87 13.05
CA THR A 505 7.92 -18.82 13.85
C THR A 505 9.45 -18.96 13.86
N THR A 506 10.17 -17.88 13.57
CA THR A 506 11.63 -17.77 13.72
C THR A 506 11.99 -16.57 14.60
N THR A 507 12.78 -16.77 15.65
CA THR A 507 13.16 -15.70 16.60
C THR A 507 14.64 -15.34 16.59
N ALA A 508 15.50 -16.20 16.05
CA ALA A 508 16.96 -16.11 16.15
C ALA A 508 17.64 -15.70 14.83
N ALA A 509 18.93 -15.38 14.88
CA ALA A 509 19.63 -14.84 13.72
C ALA A 509 19.94 -15.92 12.66
N TYR A 510 19.89 -15.53 11.38
CA TYR A 510 20.21 -16.37 10.21
C TYR A 510 19.41 -17.68 10.10
N THR A 511 18.25 -17.79 10.77
CA THR A 511 17.43 -18.99 10.77
C THR A 511 16.56 -19.14 9.52
N THR A 512 16.25 -20.38 9.13
CA THR A 512 15.38 -20.66 7.98
C THR A 512 14.26 -21.66 8.30
N ILE A 513 13.01 -21.31 7.98
CA ILE A 513 11.91 -22.27 7.82
C ILE A 513 11.46 -22.26 6.35
N ALA A 514 11.66 -23.36 5.62
CA ALA A 514 11.29 -23.42 4.20
C ALA A 514 9.76 -23.42 3.98
N GLY A 515 8.97 -23.89 4.95
CA GLY A 515 7.51 -23.87 4.91
C GLY A 515 6.87 -24.80 5.94
N GLY A 516 5.77 -25.46 5.57
CA GLY A 516 5.00 -26.31 6.48
C GLY A 516 4.04 -25.51 7.37
N GLY A 517 3.65 -26.00 8.54
CA GLY A 517 2.77 -25.25 9.42
C GLY A 517 2.35 -25.91 10.72
N ARG A 518 1.33 -25.35 11.35
CA ARG A 518 0.69 -25.88 12.57
C ARG A 518 0.16 -27.30 12.38
N SER A 519 0.46 -28.21 13.31
CA SER A 519 -0.27 -29.49 13.38
C SER A 519 -1.70 -29.34 13.91
N ASN A 520 -1.95 -28.33 14.74
CA ASN A 520 -3.28 -27.92 15.20
C ASN A 520 -3.51 -26.44 14.88
N PRO A 521 -4.39 -26.08 13.93
CA PRO A 521 -4.65 -24.69 13.57
C PRO A 521 -5.01 -23.77 14.74
N ALA A 522 -5.73 -24.29 15.74
CA ALA A 522 -6.15 -23.53 16.92
C ALA A 522 -5.03 -23.29 17.94
N ASP A 523 -3.92 -24.03 17.88
CA ASP A 523 -2.81 -23.92 18.84
C ASP A 523 -1.56 -23.30 18.18
N PRO A 524 -1.21 -22.04 18.52
CA PRO A 524 -0.02 -21.37 18.01
C PRO A 524 1.29 -22.00 18.50
N ALA A 525 1.27 -22.90 19.48
CA ALA A 525 2.45 -23.65 19.89
C ALA A 525 2.89 -24.69 18.84
N THR A 526 2.00 -25.11 17.94
CA THR A 526 2.22 -26.26 17.05
C THR A 526 2.82 -25.96 15.68
N GLY A 527 3.20 -24.71 15.40
CA GLY A 527 3.88 -24.33 14.16
C GLY A 527 5.34 -24.81 14.11
N ASN A 528 5.95 -24.82 12.92
CA ASN A 528 7.40 -25.05 12.85
C ASN A 528 8.13 -23.86 13.49
N ARG A 529 9.21 -24.15 14.22
CA ARG A 529 9.91 -23.20 15.08
C ARG A 529 11.42 -23.27 14.92
N VAL A 530 12.07 -22.11 14.82
CA VAL A 530 13.51 -21.98 15.06
C VAL A 530 13.76 -20.92 16.14
N THR A 531 14.42 -21.34 17.21
CA THR A 531 14.65 -20.53 18.42
C THR A 531 16.09 -20.07 18.60
N ASP A 532 17.04 -20.71 17.90
CA ASP A 532 18.48 -20.54 18.07
C ASP A 532 19.18 -20.23 16.73
N ASP A 533 20.30 -19.52 16.81
CA ASP A 533 21.02 -18.94 15.68
C ASP A 533 21.49 -20.00 14.68
N TYR A 534 21.39 -19.69 13.39
CA TYR A 534 21.67 -20.58 12.25
C TYR A 534 20.84 -21.88 12.23
N GLY A 535 19.82 -22.03 13.08
CA GLY A 535 18.94 -23.20 13.07
C GLY A 535 18.05 -23.26 11.83
N SER A 536 17.61 -24.47 11.45
CA SER A 536 16.78 -24.66 10.25
C SER A 536 15.69 -25.72 10.38
N VAL A 537 14.53 -25.45 9.74
CA VAL A 537 13.45 -26.43 9.54
C VAL A 537 13.06 -26.52 8.06
N GLY A 538 13.23 -27.69 7.46
CA GLY A 538 12.93 -27.94 6.03
C GLY A 538 11.44 -28.01 5.68
N GLY A 539 10.55 -28.11 6.68
CA GLY A 539 9.11 -28.09 6.49
C GLY A 539 8.38 -28.99 7.50
N GLY A 540 7.28 -29.60 7.07
CA GLY A 540 6.47 -30.48 7.92
C GLY A 540 5.56 -29.70 8.89
N GLY A 541 5.34 -30.21 10.10
CA GLY A 541 4.57 -29.48 11.12
C GLY A 541 4.98 -29.81 12.55
N ASN A 542 4.83 -28.82 13.45
CA ASN A 542 5.25 -28.90 14.86
C ASN A 542 6.73 -29.26 15.08
N ASN A 543 7.62 -28.99 14.11
CA ASN A 543 9.04 -29.28 14.23
C ASN A 543 9.79 -28.11 14.89
N ARG A 544 10.70 -28.38 15.83
CA ARG A 544 11.55 -27.35 16.49
C ARG A 544 13.03 -27.58 16.23
N ALA A 545 13.72 -26.54 15.75
CA ALA A 545 15.18 -26.44 15.80
C ALA A 545 15.58 -25.39 16.87
N GLY A 546 16.48 -25.78 17.78
CA GLY A 546 16.85 -25.01 18.96
C GLY A 546 16.07 -25.41 20.24
N ASN A 547 16.36 -24.72 21.35
CA ASN A 547 15.82 -25.01 22.67
C ASN A 547 14.68 -24.03 23.09
N ALA A 548 14.42 -23.91 24.39
CA ALA A 548 13.44 -22.97 24.94
C ALA A 548 14.05 -22.08 26.05
N GLY A 549 15.38 -21.83 25.98
CA GLY A 549 16.17 -21.16 27.00
C GLY A 549 15.95 -19.64 27.08
N GLY A 550 15.51 -19.02 25.99
CA GLY A 550 15.26 -17.57 25.90
C GLY A 550 16.47 -16.74 25.46
N THR A 551 17.67 -17.32 25.52
CA THR A 551 18.82 -17.01 24.67
C THR A 551 18.62 -17.61 23.26
N SER A 552 19.42 -17.18 22.29
CA SER A 552 19.45 -17.78 20.93
C SER A 552 20.84 -18.29 20.51
N ASP A 553 21.86 -18.05 21.32
CA ASP A 553 23.26 -18.33 21.04
C ASP A 553 23.79 -19.60 21.71
N ASP A 554 22.99 -20.28 22.56
CA ASP A 554 23.45 -21.46 23.31
C ASP A 554 23.25 -22.82 22.59
N ARG A 555 22.24 -22.98 21.70
CA ARG A 555 22.06 -24.21 20.88
C ARG A 555 22.04 -23.96 19.35
N PRO A 556 23.04 -23.26 18.79
CA PRO A 556 23.05 -22.91 17.37
C PRO A 556 23.24 -24.12 16.45
N TYR A 557 22.93 -23.91 15.16
CA TYR A 557 23.05 -24.89 14.05
C TYR A 557 22.16 -26.14 14.15
N ALA A 558 21.19 -26.17 15.06
CA ALA A 558 20.21 -27.26 15.15
C ALA A 558 19.37 -27.36 13.85
N THR A 559 19.14 -28.57 13.34
CA THR A 559 18.48 -28.79 12.03
C THR A 559 17.41 -29.88 12.09
N VAL A 560 16.21 -29.58 11.61
CA VAL A 560 15.15 -30.57 11.37
C VAL A 560 14.73 -30.54 9.90
N ALA A 561 15.10 -31.56 9.12
CA ALA A 561 14.82 -31.54 7.67
C ALA A 561 13.31 -31.65 7.32
N GLY A 562 12.46 -32.11 8.26
CA GLY A 562 11.01 -32.10 8.11
C GLY A 562 10.31 -33.09 9.05
N GLY A 563 9.21 -33.68 8.57
CA GLY A 563 8.41 -34.65 9.34
C GLY A 563 7.36 -33.98 10.23
N TYR A 564 6.99 -34.62 11.34
CA TYR A 564 5.99 -34.13 12.28
C TYR A 564 6.52 -34.17 13.70
N GLY A 565 6.42 -33.08 14.46
CA GLY A 565 6.67 -33.06 15.90
C GLY A 565 8.11 -33.35 16.33
N ASN A 566 9.09 -33.25 15.42
CA ASN A 566 10.49 -33.59 15.71
C ASN A 566 11.22 -32.40 16.35
N VAL A 567 12.13 -32.68 17.28
CA VAL A 567 12.94 -31.67 17.98
C VAL A 567 14.42 -31.92 17.73
N ALA A 568 15.13 -30.91 17.24
CA ALA A 568 16.59 -30.81 17.38
C ALA A 568 16.90 -29.66 18.32
N SER A 569 17.38 -29.90 19.55
CA SER A 569 17.64 -28.84 20.55
C SER A 569 19.02 -28.87 21.20
N GLY A 570 19.92 -29.72 20.70
CA GLY A 570 21.35 -29.63 20.99
C GLY A 570 22.08 -28.76 19.97
N SER A 571 23.22 -28.17 20.34
CA SER A 571 24.06 -27.42 19.39
C SER A 571 24.58 -28.40 18.32
N TYR A 572 24.42 -28.07 17.04
CA TYR A 572 24.64 -28.98 15.90
C TYR A 572 23.81 -30.28 15.92
N ALA A 573 22.70 -30.36 16.66
CA ALA A 573 21.84 -31.54 16.64
C ALA A 573 21.03 -31.63 15.32
N ALA A 574 20.77 -32.84 14.85
CA ALA A 574 20.12 -33.09 13.56
C ALA A 574 19.00 -34.14 13.65
N VAL A 575 17.82 -33.81 13.11
CA VAL A 575 16.75 -34.79 12.83
C VAL A 575 16.41 -34.76 11.35
N ALA A 576 16.63 -35.88 10.64
CA ALA A 576 16.39 -35.96 9.20
C ALA A 576 14.90 -36.10 8.81
N GLY A 577 14.02 -36.36 9.77
CA GLY A 577 12.56 -36.41 9.58
C GLY A 577 11.89 -37.39 10.53
N GLY A 578 10.74 -37.94 10.12
CA GLY A 578 9.97 -38.90 10.92
C GLY A 578 8.86 -38.25 11.75
N TYR A 579 8.42 -38.95 12.80
CA TYR A 579 7.36 -38.53 13.72
C TYR A 579 7.85 -38.53 15.17
N GLY A 580 7.87 -37.36 15.81
CA GLY A 580 8.09 -37.21 17.25
C GLY A 580 9.46 -37.67 17.75
N ASN A 581 10.53 -37.43 16.99
CA ASN A 581 11.91 -37.79 17.37
C ASN A 581 12.68 -36.60 17.95
N ASP A 582 13.48 -36.84 18.99
CA ASP A 582 14.13 -35.82 19.82
C ASP A 582 15.67 -35.97 19.83
N ALA A 583 16.39 -35.07 19.16
CA ALA A 583 17.86 -34.94 19.21
C ALA A 583 18.26 -33.73 20.07
N THR A 584 18.53 -33.94 21.35
CA THR A 584 18.57 -32.87 22.36
C THR A 584 19.97 -32.51 22.89
N ALA A 585 20.96 -33.39 22.67
CA ALA A 585 22.34 -33.21 23.12
C ALA A 585 23.28 -32.74 21.98
N THR A 586 24.49 -32.32 22.32
CA THR A 586 25.41 -31.67 21.39
C THR A 586 25.89 -32.67 20.32
N GLN A 587 25.75 -32.32 19.04
CA GLN A 587 26.00 -33.20 17.90
C GLN A 587 25.15 -34.49 17.87
N ALA A 588 24.06 -34.57 18.64
CA ALA A 588 23.15 -35.72 18.63
C ALA A 588 22.39 -35.81 17.30
N THR A 589 22.21 -37.01 16.77
CA THR A 589 21.61 -37.23 15.44
C THR A 589 20.53 -38.32 15.44
N VAL A 590 19.36 -38.01 14.89
CA VAL A 590 18.33 -39.01 14.55
C VAL A 590 18.07 -39.01 13.04
N ALA A 591 18.35 -40.13 12.38
CA ALA A 591 18.20 -40.26 10.93
C ALA A 591 16.74 -40.47 10.46
N GLY A 592 15.78 -40.62 11.38
CA GLY A 592 14.34 -40.66 11.09
C GLY A 592 13.59 -41.56 12.08
N GLY A 593 12.45 -42.11 11.64
CA GLY A 593 11.65 -43.07 12.43
C GLY A 593 10.53 -42.43 13.26
N VAL A 594 10.12 -43.14 14.31
CA VAL A 594 9.03 -42.80 15.24
C VAL A 594 9.58 -42.80 16.67
N HIS A 595 9.43 -41.69 17.40
CA HIS A 595 9.77 -41.62 18.83
C HIS A 595 11.15 -42.15 19.20
N ASN A 596 12.20 -41.65 18.53
CA ASN A 596 13.58 -41.97 18.87
C ASN A 596 14.28 -40.78 19.55
N ASP A 597 15.03 -41.07 20.61
CA ASP A 597 15.66 -40.08 21.49
C ASP A 597 17.20 -40.12 21.39
N ALA A 598 17.82 -39.13 20.77
CA ALA A 598 19.27 -38.92 20.82
C ALA A 598 19.60 -37.85 21.88
N THR A 599 19.88 -38.31 23.10
CA THR A 599 19.95 -37.51 24.34
C THR A 599 21.34 -37.48 24.98
N GLY A 600 22.33 -38.18 24.40
CA GLY A 600 23.74 -38.13 24.80
C GLY A 600 24.58 -37.31 23.81
N ASP A 601 25.63 -36.63 24.29
CA ASP A 601 26.51 -35.88 23.39
C ASP A 601 27.14 -36.81 22.34
N LYS A 602 27.02 -36.44 21.06
CA LYS A 602 27.42 -37.23 19.88
C LYS A 602 26.69 -38.58 19.74
N SER A 603 25.55 -38.78 20.40
CA SER A 603 24.79 -40.03 20.24
C SER A 603 24.04 -40.07 18.90
N PHE A 604 23.80 -41.29 18.40
CA PHE A 604 23.20 -41.53 17.09
C PHE A 604 22.06 -42.54 17.16
N VAL A 605 20.92 -42.23 16.55
CA VAL A 605 19.87 -43.20 16.24
C VAL A 605 19.61 -43.27 14.73
N GLY A 606 19.82 -44.44 14.14
CA GLY A 606 19.64 -44.69 12.69
C GLY A 606 18.17 -44.73 12.23
N GLY A 607 17.22 -44.74 13.16
CA GLY A 607 15.79 -44.74 12.93
C GLY A 607 15.08 -45.84 13.71
N GLY A 608 13.94 -46.31 13.19
CA GLY A 608 13.10 -47.31 13.86
C GLY A 608 12.04 -46.70 14.77
N GLU A 609 11.62 -47.43 15.80
CA GLU A 609 10.57 -47.04 16.74
C GLU A 609 11.06 -47.07 18.20
N GLY A 610 10.87 -45.99 18.97
CA GLY A 610 11.02 -46.04 20.44
C GLY A 610 12.45 -46.22 20.95
N ASN A 611 13.48 -45.92 20.16
CA ASN A 611 14.88 -46.19 20.54
C ASN A 611 15.56 -44.98 21.21
N THR A 612 16.31 -45.22 22.29
CA THR A 612 16.98 -44.17 23.08
C THR A 612 18.50 -44.34 23.07
N ALA A 613 19.24 -43.35 22.55
CA ALA A 613 20.69 -43.25 22.62
C ALA A 613 21.08 -42.09 23.56
N SER A 614 21.29 -42.38 24.85
CA SER A 614 21.48 -41.40 25.93
C SER A 614 22.91 -41.32 26.50
N GLY A 615 23.78 -42.26 26.13
CA GLY A 615 25.20 -42.24 26.51
C GLY A 615 26.03 -41.32 25.61
N ILE A 616 27.12 -40.77 26.14
CA ILE A 616 28.06 -39.98 25.33
C ILE A 616 28.66 -40.89 24.25
N GLY A 617 28.49 -40.52 22.98
CA GLY A 617 28.90 -41.33 21.83
C GLY A 617 28.16 -42.66 21.66
N SER A 618 27.00 -42.86 22.31
CA SER A 618 26.25 -44.11 22.17
C SER A 618 25.50 -44.21 20.84
N VAL A 619 25.30 -45.43 20.36
CA VAL A 619 24.77 -45.69 19.00
C VAL A 619 23.64 -46.71 19.07
N VAL A 620 22.48 -46.36 18.51
CA VAL A 620 21.45 -47.33 18.13
C VAL A 620 21.31 -47.34 16.61
N GLY A 621 21.68 -48.44 15.95
CA GLY A 621 21.58 -48.58 14.49
C GLY A 621 20.13 -48.55 13.96
N GLY A 622 19.17 -48.92 14.80
CA GLY A 622 17.74 -48.83 14.55
C GLY A 622 16.96 -49.89 15.34
N GLY A 623 15.84 -50.37 14.79
CA GLY A 623 15.03 -51.42 15.41
C GLY A 623 13.88 -50.86 16.26
N ALA A 624 13.48 -51.59 17.31
CA ALA A 624 12.35 -51.22 18.16
C ALA A 624 12.68 -51.27 19.66
N PHE A 625 12.42 -50.18 20.38
CA PHE A 625 12.54 -50.09 21.85
C PHE A 625 13.93 -50.45 22.41
N ASN A 626 15.00 -50.14 21.67
CA ASN A 626 16.37 -50.39 22.12
C ASN A 626 16.95 -49.17 22.88
N THR A 627 17.73 -49.42 23.93
CA THR A 627 18.38 -48.39 24.75
C THR A 627 19.90 -48.55 24.73
N ALA A 628 20.64 -47.50 24.38
CA ALA A 628 22.09 -47.41 24.51
C ALA A 628 22.45 -46.21 25.40
N SER A 629 22.65 -46.44 26.70
CA SER A 629 22.86 -45.39 27.72
C SER A 629 24.28 -45.34 28.29
N GLY A 630 25.09 -46.37 28.07
CA GLY A 630 26.51 -46.34 28.43
C GLY A 630 27.34 -45.46 27.50
N THR A 631 28.45 -44.91 28.00
CA THR A 631 29.42 -44.15 27.20
C THR A 631 30.01 -45.04 26.12
N ASN A 632 29.92 -44.65 24.85
CA ASN A 632 30.26 -45.46 23.67
C ASN A 632 29.55 -46.83 23.60
N ALA A 633 28.38 -46.97 24.23
CA ALA A 633 27.59 -48.20 24.16
C ALA A 633 26.87 -48.35 22.80
N VAL A 634 26.74 -49.57 22.29
CA VAL A 634 26.22 -49.85 20.95
C VAL A 634 25.12 -50.90 20.95
N VAL A 635 23.99 -50.56 20.32
CA VAL A 635 22.99 -51.53 19.85
C VAL A 635 22.95 -51.44 18.31
N PRO A 636 23.39 -52.46 17.55
CA PRO A 636 23.35 -52.41 16.09
C PRO A 636 21.92 -52.46 15.53
N GLY A 637 20.95 -52.92 16.32
CA GLY A 637 19.54 -53.03 15.97
C GLY A 637 18.85 -54.12 16.79
N GLY A 638 17.73 -54.64 16.26
CA GLY A 638 16.93 -55.67 16.93
C GLY A 638 15.79 -55.07 17.76
N ALA A 639 15.37 -55.73 18.84
CA ALA A 639 14.28 -55.24 19.68
C ALA A 639 14.46 -55.46 21.18
N TYR A 640 14.09 -54.44 21.97
CA TYR A 640 14.17 -54.43 23.44
C TYR A 640 15.58 -54.71 24.02
N ASN A 641 16.64 -54.35 23.29
CA ASN A 641 18.02 -54.52 23.77
C ASN A 641 18.46 -53.33 24.63
N GLU A 642 19.31 -53.59 25.63
CA GLU A 642 19.84 -52.60 26.57
C GLU A 642 21.37 -52.66 26.61
N ALA A 643 22.06 -51.62 26.12
CA ALA A 643 23.51 -51.43 26.26
C ALA A 643 23.76 -50.29 27.27
N ILE A 644 23.86 -50.66 28.55
CA ILE A 644 23.91 -49.72 29.69
C ILE A 644 25.34 -49.56 30.22
N GLY A 645 26.18 -50.59 30.10
CA GLY A 645 27.59 -50.49 30.46
C GLY A 645 28.37 -49.53 29.53
N ASN A 646 29.36 -48.81 30.07
CA ASN A 646 30.32 -48.10 29.22
C ASN A 646 31.04 -49.10 28.30
N TYR A 647 31.21 -48.76 27.02
CA TYR A 647 31.78 -49.62 25.97
C TYR A 647 31.04 -50.95 25.75
N SER A 648 29.78 -51.07 26.19
CA SER A 648 29.00 -52.30 26.05
C SER A 648 28.33 -52.45 24.67
N PHE A 649 28.01 -53.70 24.31
CA PHE A 649 27.37 -54.06 23.05
C PHE A 649 26.21 -55.02 23.29
N ALA A 650 24.99 -54.68 22.85
CA ALA A 650 23.82 -55.55 23.00
C ALA A 650 23.07 -55.73 21.67
N ALA A 651 22.85 -56.98 21.23
CA ALA A 651 22.28 -57.27 19.92
C ALA A 651 21.28 -58.45 19.91
N GLY A 652 20.24 -58.32 19.08
CA GLY A 652 19.24 -59.36 18.82
C GLY A 652 17.88 -59.05 19.46
N GLN A 653 17.36 -59.92 20.34
CA GLN A 653 16.14 -59.63 21.11
C GLN A 653 16.36 -59.79 22.62
N ARG A 654 16.11 -58.71 23.37
CA ARG A 654 16.22 -58.65 24.84
C ARG A 654 17.61 -59.02 25.38
N ALA A 655 18.67 -58.69 24.63
CA ALA A 655 20.05 -58.67 25.10
C ALA A 655 20.28 -57.48 26.04
N ARG A 656 20.93 -57.69 27.19
CA ARG A 656 21.14 -56.65 28.22
C ARG A 656 22.60 -56.65 28.69
N ALA A 657 23.40 -55.77 28.13
CA ALA A 657 24.81 -55.56 28.48
C ALA A 657 24.90 -54.48 29.58
N LEU A 658 24.86 -54.91 30.84
CA LEU A 658 24.58 -54.03 31.98
C LEU A 658 25.82 -53.41 32.63
N THR A 659 27.01 -53.98 32.44
CA THR A 659 28.27 -53.53 33.06
C THR A 659 29.35 -53.23 32.04
N VAL A 660 30.42 -52.56 32.47
CA VAL A 660 31.48 -52.03 31.58
C VAL A 660 32.08 -53.13 30.69
N GLY A 661 32.32 -52.81 29.42
CA GLY A 661 32.97 -53.69 28.44
C GLY A 661 32.17 -54.92 28.01
N THR A 662 30.93 -55.10 28.48
CA THR A 662 30.17 -56.34 28.24
C THR A 662 29.57 -56.45 26.83
N PHE A 663 29.66 -57.64 26.25
CA PHE A 663 29.07 -57.98 24.95
C PHE A 663 27.97 -59.03 25.15
N VAL A 664 26.75 -58.75 24.70
CA VAL A 664 25.60 -59.65 24.87
C VAL A 664 24.86 -59.85 23.55
N TRP A 665 24.81 -61.10 23.09
CA TRP A 665 24.01 -61.51 21.93
C TRP A 665 22.84 -62.38 22.39
N ALA A 666 21.64 -62.09 21.88
CA ALA A 666 20.44 -62.84 22.24
C ALA A 666 19.56 -63.12 21.02
N ASP A 667 19.31 -64.40 20.74
CA ASP A 667 18.38 -64.86 19.71
C ASP A 667 16.92 -64.38 19.89
N SER A 668 16.01 -64.83 19.03
CA SER A 668 14.60 -64.41 19.00
C SER A 668 13.71 -64.98 20.13
N GLN A 669 14.27 -65.34 21.29
CA GLN A 669 13.48 -65.78 22.44
C GLN A 669 13.02 -64.55 23.27
N PRO A 670 11.73 -64.47 23.67
CA PRO A 670 11.15 -63.27 24.28
C PRO A 670 11.50 -63.09 25.78
N TYR A 671 12.67 -63.55 26.21
CA TYR A 671 13.16 -63.48 27.60
C TYR A 671 14.36 -62.55 27.71
N ASN A 672 14.55 -61.94 28.87
CA ASN A 672 15.72 -61.09 29.11
C ASN A 672 16.97 -61.96 29.26
N TRP A 673 18.04 -61.63 28.53
CA TRP A 673 19.36 -62.24 28.65
C TRP A 673 20.34 -61.16 29.11
N ALA A 674 20.99 -61.35 30.26
CA ALA A 674 21.73 -60.30 30.94
C ALA A 674 22.97 -60.83 31.66
N ILE A 675 24.08 -60.15 31.46
CA ILE A 675 25.36 -60.38 32.14
C ILE A 675 25.58 -59.31 33.22
N PHE A 676 26.31 -59.66 34.28
CA PHE A 676 26.70 -58.74 35.36
C PHE A 676 28.22 -58.57 35.50
N ASP A 677 29.01 -59.55 35.08
CA ASP A 677 30.47 -59.52 35.18
C ASP A 677 31.09 -58.56 34.15
N PRO A 678 31.94 -57.60 34.57
CA PRO A 678 32.64 -56.68 33.67
C PRO A 678 33.47 -57.40 32.60
N ASP A 679 33.58 -56.77 31.42
CA ASP A 679 34.36 -57.21 30.27
C ASP A 679 34.01 -58.62 29.72
N GLY A 680 32.89 -59.22 30.15
CA GLY A 680 32.42 -60.54 29.73
C GLY A 680 31.63 -60.56 28.41
N TRP A 681 31.56 -61.74 27.78
CA TRP A 681 30.81 -61.99 26.54
C TRP A 681 29.83 -63.16 26.65
N ASP A 682 28.54 -62.84 26.61
CA ASP A 682 27.43 -63.80 26.78
C ASP A 682 26.61 -63.96 25.49
N VAL A 683 26.34 -65.20 25.11
CA VAL A 683 25.57 -65.54 23.88
C VAL A 683 24.43 -66.51 24.19
N ARG A 684 23.19 -66.07 23.99
CA ARG A 684 22.01 -66.96 23.92
C ARG A 684 21.68 -67.26 22.46
N ALA A 685 21.94 -68.50 22.06
CA ALA A 685 21.59 -69.03 20.73
C ALA A 685 21.06 -70.46 20.87
N THR A 686 19.75 -70.62 21.08
CA THR A 686 19.11 -71.94 21.26
C THR A 686 19.19 -72.82 19.99
N GLY A 687 19.46 -72.23 18.82
CA GLY A 687 19.76 -72.95 17.58
C GLY A 687 21.19 -73.49 17.48
N GLY A 688 22.06 -73.19 18.44
CA GLY A 688 23.49 -73.49 18.40
C GLY A 688 24.35 -72.35 17.85
N VAL A 689 25.68 -72.55 17.87
CA VAL A 689 26.71 -71.57 17.46
C VAL A 689 27.70 -72.25 16.52
N LEU A 690 28.11 -71.58 15.44
CA LEU A 690 29.07 -72.08 14.45
C LEU A 690 30.18 -71.05 14.20
N PHE A 691 31.42 -71.39 14.51
CA PHE A 691 32.60 -70.63 14.09
C PHE A 691 33.27 -71.35 12.92
N SER A 692 33.41 -70.67 11.78
CA SER A 692 34.07 -71.23 10.59
C SER A 692 35.34 -70.45 10.25
N VAL A 693 36.43 -71.17 10.00
CA VAL A 693 37.76 -70.61 9.71
C VAL A 693 38.28 -70.97 8.30
N ALA A 694 37.56 -71.84 7.58
CA ALA A 694 37.78 -72.08 6.15
C ALA A 694 36.47 -72.46 5.44
N VAL A 695 36.35 -72.08 4.16
CA VAL A 695 35.23 -72.43 3.27
C VAL A 695 35.73 -73.05 1.97
N ASN A 696 34.87 -73.80 1.29
CA ASN A 696 35.11 -74.30 -0.06
C ASN A 696 34.80 -73.24 -1.14
N GLY A 697 35.05 -73.57 -2.42
CA GLY A 697 34.76 -72.72 -3.57
C GLY A 697 33.28 -72.41 -3.83
N THR A 698 32.35 -72.93 -3.01
CA THR A 698 30.93 -72.58 -3.03
C THR A 698 30.47 -71.93 -1.71
N GLY A 699 31.40 -71.46 -0.87
CA GLY A 699 31.12 -70.77 0.39
C GLY A 699 30.69 -71.66 1.57
N GLY A 700 30.70 -72.98 1.42
CA GLY A 700 30.36 -73.91 2.50
C GLY A 700 31.53 -74.15 3.45
N SER A 701 31.31 -74.09 4.76
CA SER A 701 32.31 -74.32 5.80
C SER A 701 33.02 -75.66 5.67
N THR A 702 34.36 -75.65 5.69
CA THR A 702 35.22 -76.83 5.59
C THR A 702 36.09 -77.06 6.83
N VAL A 703 36.47 -76.00 7.54
CA VAL A 703 37.06 -76.08 8.88
C VAL A 703 36.23 -75.18 9.81
N PHE A 704 35.73 -75.77 10.89
CA PHE A 704 34.80 -75.12 11.82
C PHE A 704 34.76 -75.79 13.20
N CYS A 705 34.22 -75.09 14.19
CA CYS A 705 33.72 -75.65 15.45
C CYS A 705 32.27 -75.25 15.67
N GLN A 706 31.40 -76.22 15.95
CA GLN A 706 29.97 -76.03 16.12
C GLN A 706 29.49 -76.57 17.48
N LEU A 707 28.72 -75.78 18.19
CA LEU A 707 27.85 -76.26 19.27
C LEU A 707 26.44 -76.38 18.67
N TYR A 708 25.86 -77.57 18.67
CA TYR A 708 24.50 -77.78 18.16
C TYR A 708 23.43 -77.33 19.17
N ALA A 709 22.22 -77.07 18.69
CA ALA A 709 21.04 -76.93 19.54
C ALA A 709 20.93 -78.12 20.51
N ASP A 710 20.54 -77.85 21.76
CA ASP A 710 20.42 -78.80 22.87
C ASP A 710 21.68 -79.66 23.17
N SER A 711 22.85 -79.26 22.65
CA SER A 711 24.14 -79.93 22.89
C SER A 711 24.98 -79.20 23.93
N ASN A 712 25.85 -79.94 24.62
CA ASN A 712 26.84 -79.43 25.56
C ASN A 712 28.30 -79.70 25.12
N GLY A 713 28.51 -80.16 23.88
CA GLY A 713 29.84 -80.51 23.36
C GLY A 713 30.15 -79.81 22.03
N TRP A 714 31.34 -79.22 21.94
CA TRP A 714 31.85 -78.66 20.68
C TRP A 714 32.18 -79.77 19.70
N VAL A 715 31.47 -79.80 18.57
CA VAL A 715 31.77 -80.63 17.41
C VAL A 715 32.59 -79.81 16.42
N CYS A 716 33.91 -80.00 16.47
CA CYS A 716 34.82 -79.45 15.47
C CYS A 716 34.93 -80.38 14.27
N SER A 717 35.12 -79.80 13.09
CA SER A 717 35.39 -80.52 11.84
C SER A 717 36.70 -81.33 11.96
N ASP A 718 36.67 -82.57 11.49
CA ASP A 718 37.89 -83.37 11.30
C ASP A 718 38.84 -82.67 10.30
N ILE A 719 39.92 -82.07 10.83
CA ILE A 719 41.05 -81.57 10.05
C ILE A 719 41.84 -82.79 9.58
N ARG A 720 41.34 -83.46 8.53
CA ARG A 720 41.88 -84.73 8.05
C ARG A 720 43.41 -84.65 7.90
N PRO A 721 44.19 -85.41 8.68
CA PRO A 721 45.63 -85.28 8.72
C PRO A 721 46.23 -85.65 7.36
N ARG A 722 47.39 -85.05 7.06
CA ARG A 722 48.17 -85.34 5.86
C ARG A 722 48.50 -86.84 5.79
N PRO A 723 48.08 -87.57 4.74
CA PRO A 723 48.31 -89.02 4.65
C PRO A 723 49.80 -89.41 4.64
N ASP A 724 50.65 -88.49 4.19
CA ASP A 724 52.11 -88.56 4.20
C ASP A 724 52.76 -88.43 5.59
N ASN A 725 52.00 -88.08 6.63
CA ASN A 725 52.50 -87.85 7.99
C ASN A 725 51.67 -88.57 9.07
N LEU A 726 51.31 -89.83 8.84
CA LEU A 726 50.59 -90.69 9.79
C LEU A 726 51.52 -91.73 10.42
N THR A 727 51.83 -91.56 11.71
CA THR A 727 52.65 -92.50 12.50
C THR A 727 51.82 -93.23 13.55
N THR A 728 51.97 -94.56 13.65
CA THR A 728 51.30 -95.36 14.70
C THR A 728 51.88 -95.04 16.08
N VAL A 729 51.01 -94.73 17.03
CA VAL A 729 51.39 -94.39 18.42
C VAL A 729 51.44 -95.66 19.28
N ASN A 730 52.51 -95.84 20.06
CA ASN A 730 52.61 -96.92 21.04
C ASN A 730 51.90 -96.53 22.35
N GLY A 731 50.71 -97.08 22.60
CA GLY A 731 49.92 -96.78 23.80
C GLY A 731 50.62 -97.08 25.12
N SER A 732 51.46 -98.12 25.18
CA SER A 732 52.23 -98.46 26.40
C SER A 732 53.30 -97.42 26.73
N GLU A 733 53.97 -96.87 25.71
CA GLU A 733 54.94 -95.79 25.88
C GLU A 733 54.25 -94.46 26.23
N VAL A 734 53.10 -94.16 25.61
CA VAL A 734 52.29 -92.99 25.96
C VAL A 734 51.80 -93.07 27.40
N LEU A 735 51.32 -94.23 27.86
CA LEU A 735 50.98 -94.45 29.26
C LEU A 735 52.19 -94.27 30.18
N GLN A 736 53.36 -94.80 29.80
CA GLN A 736 54.58 -94.68 30.61
C GLN A 736 55.00 -93.20 30.73
N ARG A 737 55.01 -92.44 29.64
CA ARG A 737 55.27 -91.00 29.64
C ARG A 737 54.24 -90.24 30.49
N LEU A 738 52.94 -90.49 30.26
CA LEU A 738 51.84 -89.85 31.00
C LEU A 738 51.91 -90.14 32.50
N SER A 739 52.37 -91.34 32.92
CA SER A 739 52.55 -91.70 34.33
C SER A 739 53.66 -90.90 35.05
N GLN A 740 54.52 -90.20 34.30
CA GLN A 740 55.52 -89.29 34.84
C GLN A 740 55.08 -87.81 34.79
N VAL A 741 54.00 -87.48 34.08
CA VAL A 741 53.47 -86.10 34.02
C VAL A 741 52.75 -85.77 35.34
N PRO A 742 53.13 -84.69 36.07
CA PRO A 742 52.51 -84.37 37.34
C PRO A 742 51.04 -83.95 37.21
N ILE A 743 50.11 -84.84 37.58
CA ILE A 743 48.71 -84.45 37.80
C ILE A 743 48.61 -83.71 39.13
N SER A 744 48.39 -82.41 39.06
CA SER A 744 48.24 -81.54 40.23
C SER A 744 46.85 -80.89 40.24
N THR A 745 46.43 -80.37 41.40
CA THR A 745 45.39 -79.33 41.40
C THR A 745 46.07 -77.97 41.34
N TRP A 746 45.60 -77.10 40.46
CA TRP A 746 46.21 -75.80 40.21
C TRP A 746 45.15 -74.73 39.95
N SER A 747 45.60 -73.49 39.97
CA SER A 747 44.81 -72.28 39.68
C SER A 747 45.69 -71.42 38.80
N THR A 748 45.16 -70.78 37.76
CA THR A 748 45.92 -69.83 36.95
C THR A 748 46.31 -68.59 37.76
N THR A 749 47.19 -67.74 37.23
CA THR A 749 47.51 -66.43 37.83
C THR A 749 46.34 -65.44 37.79
N HIS A 750 45.27 -65.75 37.05
CA HIS A 750 44.08 -64.91 36.89
C HIS A 750 42.86 -65.48 37.64
N ASP A 751 42.94 -66.70 38.16
CA ASP A 751 41.86 -67.35 38.89
C ASP A 751 41.72 -66.77 40.32
N ASP A 752 40.49 -66.75 40.84
CA ASP A 752 40.31 -66.71 42.30
C ASP A 752 40.92 -67.98 42.92
N ARG A 753 41.55 -67.84 44.09
CA ARG A 753 42.26 -68.94 44.78
C ARG A 753 41.35 -70.10 45.21
N THR A 754 40.03 -69.93 45.19
CA THR A 754 39.03 -70.98 45.42
C THR A 754 38.77 -71.85 44.19
N VAL A 755 39.05 -71.35 42.97
CA VAL A 755 38.95 -72.12 41.73
C VAL A 755 40.14 -73.09 41.64
N ARG A 756 39.85 -74.37 41.41
CA ARG A 756 40.84 -75.44 41.35
C ARG A 756 40.59 -76.32 40.12
N HIS A 757 41.45 -76.19 39.12
CA HIS A 757 41.55 -77.15 38.02
C HIS A 757 42.29 -78.40 38.50
N ILE A 758 42.13 -79.51 37.79
CA ILE A 758 42.88 -80.75 38.02
C ILE A 758 43.37 -81.32 36.69
N GLY A 759 44.67 -81.57 36.59
CA GLY A 759 45.29 -82.05 35.35
C GLY A 759 46.79 -81.78 35.31
N PRO A 760 47.43 -82.05 34.15
CA PRO A 760 48.79 -81.57 33.87
C PRO A 760 48.81 -80.04 33.71
N GLN A 761 49.99 -79.44 33.78
CA GLN A 761 50.21 -78.06 33.33
C GLN A 761 50.76 -78.08 31.89
N ALA A 762 50.57 -77.00 31.12
CA ALA A 762 50.99 -76.95 29.71
C ALA A 762 52.47 -77.31 29.49
N PRO A 763 53.45 -76.76 30.25
CA PRO A 763 54.86 -77.07 30.03
C PRO A 763 55.22 -78.53 30.34
N ASP A 764 54.59 -79.13 31.36
CA ASP A 764 54.83 -80.54 31.72
C ASP A 764 54.32 -81.51 30.64
N LEU A 765 53.15 -81.21 30.06
CA LEU A 765 52.58 -82.02 28.98
C LEU A 765 53.36 -81.83 27.67
N TYR A 766 53.74 -80.59 27.35
CA TYR A 766 54.56 -80.26 26.19
C TYR A 766 55.94 -80.92 26.28
N ALA A 767 56.59 -80.90 27.44
CA ALA A 767 57.88 -81.57 27.66
C ALA A 767 57.82 -83.10 27.51
N ALA A 768 56.67 -83.73 27.83
CA ALA A 768 56.50 -85.19 27.71
C ALA A 768 56.15 -85.66 26.28
N PHE A 769 55.43 -84.84 25.50
CA PHE A 769 54.82 -85.25 24.22
C PHE A 769 55.14 -84.37 23.01
N GLY A 770 55.44 -83.08 23.18
CA GLY A 770 55.72 -82.14 22.09
C GLY A 770 54.52 -81.87 21.18
N LEU A 771 53.31 -81.91 21.74
CA LEU A 771 52.03 -81.67 21.04
C LEU A 771 51.40 -80.35 21.52
N GLY A 772 50.48 -79.79 20.73
CA GLY A 772 49.99 -78.42 20.88
C GLY A 772 50.77 -77.38 20.06
N GLU A 773 50.17 -76.21 19.90
CA GLU A 773 50.68 -75.10 19.10
C GLU A 773 51.88 -74.37 19.74
N ASP A 774 51.98 -74.37 21.08
CA ASP A 774 53.07 -73.81 21.88
C ASP A 774 53.22 -74.52 23.24
N GLU A 775 54.21 -74.09 24.05
CA GLU A 775 54.49 -74.65 25.39
C GLU A 775 53.57 -74.14 26.52
N GLN A 776 52.68 -73.19 26.23
CA GLN A 776 51.88 -72.44 27.23
C GLN A 776 50.39 -72.77 27.18
N SER A 777 49.93 -73.35 26.07
CA SER A 777 48.55 -73.76 25.81
C SER A 777 48.33 -75.27 26.01
N LEU A 778 47.06 -75.66 26.22
CA LEU A 778 46.65 -77.06 26.30
C LEU A 778 45.59 -77.31 25.24
N ASN A 779 45.96 -78.04 24.17
CA ASN A 779 45.03 -78.41 23.12
C ASN A 779 44.18 -79.61 23.57
N ALA A 780 42.86 -79.41 23.68
CA ALA A 780 41.93 -80.44 24.16
C ALA A 780 41.86 -81.67 23.24
N LEU A 781 42.18 -81.54 21.95
CA LEU A 781 42.24 -82.67 21.03
C LEU A 781 43.44 -83.57 21.36
N ASP A 782 44.62 -82.99 21.57
CA ASP A 782 45.84 -83.72 21.91
C ASP A 782 45.74 -84.37 23.30
N MET A 783 45.18 -83.67 24.29
CA MET A 783 44.92 -84.24 25.62
C MET A 783 44.01 -85.49 25.54
N ASN A 784 42.95 -85.45 24.73
CA ASN A 784 42.08 -86.61 24.51
C ASN A 784 42.81 -87.73 23.73
N GLY A 785 43.62 -87.39 22.73
CA GLY A 785 44.44 -88.35 21.97
C GLY A 785 45.44 -89.10 22.86
N ILE A 786 46.17 -88.36 23.71
CA ILE A 786 47.08 -88.92 24.73
C ILE A 786 46.31 -89.83 25.69
N ALA A 787 45.15 -89.40 26.19
CA ALA A 787 44.33 -90.19 27.11
C ALA A 787 43.83 -91.49 26.46
N PHE A 788 43.33 -91.46 25.23
CA PHE A 788 42.88 -92.66 24.52
C PHE A 788 44.04 -93.64 24.24
N ALA A 789 45.21 -93.14 23.83
CA ALA A 789 46.40 -93.96 23.63
C ALA A 789 46.89 -94.59 24.94
N ALA A 790 46.91 -93.83 26.05
CA ALA A 790 47.27 -94.34 27.36
C ALA A 790 46.28 -95.41 27.88
N ILE A 791 44.97 -95.24 27.64
CA ILE A 791 43.94 -96.24 27.97
C ILE A 791 44.15 -97.54 27.17
N GLN A 792 44.48 -97.44 25.88
CA GLN A 792 44.83 -98.60 25.06
C GLN A 792 46.08 -99.32 25.58
N GLY A 793 47.13 -98.56 25.96
CA GLY A 793 48.32 -99.12 26.61
C GLY A 793 48.03 -99.82 27.93
N LEU A 794 47.19 -99.22 28.77
CA LEU A 794 46.78 -99.81 30.06
C LEU A 794 46.02 -101.13 29.86
N TYR A 795 45.16 -101.18 28.84
CA TYR A 795 44.42 -102.39 28.50
C TYR A 795 45.33 -103.51 27.95
N GLN A 796 46.33 -103.17 27.12
CA GLN A 796 47.35 -104.10 26.65
C GLN A 796 48.15 -104.69 27.83
N MET A 797 48.68 -103.83 28.71
CA MET A 797 49.43 -104.27 29.90
C MET A 797 48.56 -105.11 30.87
N LEU A 798 47.26 -104.82 30.98
CA LEU A 798 46.33 -105.63 31.76
C LEU A 798 46.11 -107.03 31.14
N GLN A 799 46.01 -107.14 29.81
CA GLN A 799 45.94 -108.43 29.13
C GLN A 799 47.24 -109.24 29.33
N GLU A 800 48.41 -108.62 29.20
CA GLU A 800 49.70 -109.27 29.45
C GLU A 800 49.83 -109.75 30.90
N ALA A 801 49.40 -108.93 31.87
CA ALA A 801 49.34 -109.32 33.28
C ALA A 801 48.36 -110.46 33.55
N GLN A 802 47.20 -110.50 32.89
CA GLN A 802 46.25 -111.62 33.00
C GLN A 802 46.80 -112.92 32.39
N ASN A 803 47.40 -112.85 31.20
CA ASN A 803 48.06 -113.99 30.55
C ASN A 803 49.21 -114.54 31.40
N THR A 804 50.01 -113.66 32.00
CA THR A 804 51.10 -114.03 32.92
C THR A 804 50.57 -114.71 34.19
N ASN A 805 49.48 -114.20 34.78
CA ASN A 805 48.84 -114.84 35.94
C ASN A 805 48.24 -116.21 35.60
N GLN A 806 47.66 -116.40 34.41
CA GLN A 806 47.19 -117.73 33.97
C GLN A 806 48.36 -118.71 33.79
N ALA A 807 49.49 -118.28 33.23
CA ALA A 807 50.69 -119.10 33.11
C ALA A 807 51.26 -119.50 34.50
N LEU A 808 51.31 -118.58 35.46
CA LEU A 808 51.72 -118.84 36.85
C LEU A 808 50.75 -119.80 37.56
N ALA A 809 49.43 -119.65 37.35
CA ALA A 809 48.44 -120.58 37.91
C ALA A 809 48.62 -122.01 37.38
N ALA A 810 48.89 -122.16 36.07
CA ALA A 810 49.20 -123.45 35.46
C ALA A 810 50.53 -124.05 36.00
N GLN A 811 51.55 -123.21 36.23
CA GLN A 811 52.81 -123.63 36.84
C GLN A 811 52.62 -124.15 38.28
N ASN A 812 51.84 -123.44 39.10
CA ASN A 812 51.53 -123.85 40.47
C ASN A 812 50.75 -125.17 40.53
N ALA A 813 49.76 -125.36 39.65
CA ALA A 813 49.04 -126.63 39.52
C ALA A 813 49.98 -127.78 39.14
N GLY A 814 50.95 -127.53 38.24
CA GLY A 814 52.00 -128.48 37.89
C GLY A 814 52.93 -128.84 39.04
N GLN A 815 53.25 -127.89 39.92
CA GLN A 815 54.05 -128.13 41.14
C GLN A 815 53.27 -128.95 42.18
N GLN A 816 51.98 -128.65 42.40
CA GLN A 816 51.14 -129.42 43.34
C GLN A 816 51.07 -130.90 42.93
N ALA A 817 50.87 -131.19 41.64
CA ALA A 817 50.87 -132.56 41.13
C ALA A 817 52.23 -133.29 41.31
N GLN A 818 53.34 -132.58 41.45
CA GLN A 818 54.63 -133.19 41.83
C GLN A 818 54.70 -133.52 43.32
N LEU A 819 54.15 -132.66 44.20
CA LEU A 819 54.08 -132.91 45.65
C LEU A 819 53.21 -134.13 45.97
N ASP A 820 52.04 -134.25 45.33
CA ASP A 820 51.13 -135.39 45.52
C ASP A 820 51.77 -136.72 45.04
N LYS A 821 52.59 -136.65 43.98
CA LYS A 821 53.37 -137.79 43.48
C LYS A 821 54.55 -138.14 44.39
N LEU A 822 55.09 -137.17 45.13
CA LEU A 822 56.13 -137.38 46.15
C LEU A 822 55.55 -138.00 47.42
N SER A 823 54.43 -137.51 47.94
CA SER A 823 53.75 -138.10 49.11
C SER A 823 53.32 -139.55 48.84
N SER A 824 52.79 -139.82 47.63
CA SER A 824 52.45 -141.18 47.19
C SER A 824 53.64 -142.14 47.18
N ARG A 825 54.85 -141.67 46.81
CA ARG A 825 56.08 -142.47 46.88
C ARG A 825 56.56 -142.68 48.32
N LEU A 826 56.30 -141.72 49.20
CA LEU A 826 56.70 -141.77 50.61
C LEU A 826 55.86 -142.79 51.38
N ALA A 827 54.54 -142.78 51.20
CA ALA A 827 53.63 -143.79 51.75
C ALA A 827 53.94 -145.23 51.28
N ALA A 828 54.36 -145.39 50.01
CA ALA A 828 54.79 -146.68 49.48
C ALA A 828 56.13 -147.17 50.10
N LEU A 829 57.02 -146.26 50.47
CA LEU A 829 58.26 -146.56 51.21
C LEU A 829 57.98 -146.95 52.67
N GLU A 830 57.03 -146.30 53.32
CA GLU A 830 56.61 -146.61 54.70
C GLU A 830 55.98 -148.01 54.79
N GLN A 831 55.14 -148.41 53.82
CA GLN A 831 54.62 -149.79 53.76
C GLN A 831 55.73 -150.84 53.55
N ALA A 832 56.78 -150.51 52.80
CA ALA A 832 57.88 -151.45 52.51
C ALA A 832 58.74 -151.79 53.74
N LEU A 833 58.90 -150.85 54.70
CA LEU A 833 59.65 -151.13 55.94
C LEU A 833 58.91 -152.06 56.91
N GLY A 834 57.57 -152.11 56.84
CA GLY A 834 56.72 -152.81 57.81
C GLY A 834 56.82 -154.34 57.81
N GLN A 835 57.41 -154.97 56.79
CA GLN A 835 57.42 -156.44 56.61
C GLN A 835 58.73 -157.13 57.03
N SER A 836 59.51 -156.52 57.93
CA SER A 836 60.82 -157.06 58.38
C SER A 836 60.97 -157.25 59.90
N ARG A 837 59.84 -157.43 60.62
CA ARG A 837 59.79 -157.81 62.04
C ARG A 837 58.66 -158.79 62.31
#